data_AF-A0A430L0J5-F1
#
_entry.id   AF-A0A430L0J5-F1
#
_cell.length_a   1.000
_cell.length_b   1.000
_cell.length_c   1.000
_cell.angle_alpha   90.00
_cell.angle_beta   90.00
_cell.angle_gamma   90.00
#
_symmetry.space_group_name_H-M   'P 1'
#
loop_
_entity.id
_entity.type
_entity.pdbx_description
1 polymer ?
#
loop_
_entity_poly.entity_id
_entity_poly.type
_entity_poly.pdbx_seq_one_letter_code
_entity_poly.pdbx_strand_id
1 'polypeptide(L)'
;YPIEDLQLEPRTDRQRPALKFMCRDPPVKVQNGDSTQEDLFKNIDMSSVGPLLETWDTLNVYCEVFKLDSFTFDDYVQTLCAASEQVPVQLFDEIHCSVLKILVDSEADGGKVRITLPEIEEEDSDEEDDEDTSAQPTPEPEPKPVGRATRSSLAKLEAERLAAEAAAAEKESEEETKHRAEQLLRDYDWIEHLRKRDFVNGGWERIMVGLLHQLSKNERQYDACEELLLELVPPGFEPSQETVRQRYAELDVNHRVKALQIICMLTTETKAIRGYMEDCSETMTTYRKEKIDWQRQRKQAVEELRHLNEQKKLLLPDNMPPSPPLNPREEEEDVKMTDADDSHISREADGEETEDDPVSTRKRRRPLTAKQRKREEEKARKEKEKAEKTPKGPTQSKQFIKLLKDIQKKEDVVKKCEEEIAVIDNDLREADCPRTRVLGKDRFWNRYYWFERNGMPYGGLPDSSTASADYANGLIWVQGPDELEREGYIDLPTELQDEYKAKFNMTVPERKTMEEGDTSVFNAYQWGYISEPEQVDELIKWLDPRGFNELKLRKELLNYKEKIAKNMENRKAYLSNEDETEKKEESHKRMSTRIRDKTPEIPHYRCLKWENTTALEELGHLHSDPPPPPRSRKQSRKREAAHEAPAPAAKSRRR
;
A
#
# COMPACT_ATOMS: atom_id res chain seq x y z
N TYR A 1 -32.93 0.83 -3.43
CA TYR A 1 -31.72 1.67 -3.28
C TYR A 1 -30.97 1.19 -2.06
N PRO A 2 -29.61 1.20 -2.06
CA PRO A 2 -28.85 0.62 -0.97
C PRO A 2 -29.25 1.28 0.36
N ILE A 3 -29.35 0.44 1.39
CA ILE A 3 -29.78 0.81 2.73
C ILE A 3 -28.53 1.06 3.57
N GLU A 4 -28.60 1.96 4.55
CA GLU A 4 -27.52 2.14 5.51
C GLU A 4 -27.15 0.79 6.15
N ASP A 5 -25.87 0.41 6.15
CA ASP A 5 -25.45 -0.97 6.39
C ASP A 5 -25.93 -1.54 7.73
N LEU A 6 -25.93 -0.72 8.79
CA LEU A 6 -26.42 -1.12 10.13
C LEU A 6 -27.95 -1.17 10.24
N GLN A 7 -28.70 -0.58 9.29
CA GLN A 7 -30.17 -0.68 9.26
C GLN A 7 -30.66 -1.99 8.63
N LEU A 8 -29.76 -2.80 8.06
CA LEU A 8 -30.06 -4.15 7.61
C LEU A 8 -30.12 -5.12 8.79
N GLU A 9 -30.93 -6.16 8.66
CA GLU A 9 -31.07 -7.21 9.69
C GLU A 9 -29.69 -7.81 10.07
N PRO A 10 -29.42 -8.01 11.37
CA PRO A 10 -28.20 -8.68 11.83
C PRO A 10 -28.03 -10.06 11.22
N ARG A 11 -26.80 -10.38 10.80
CA ARG A 11 -26.48 -11.69 10.22
C ARG A 11 -25.92 -12.60 11.28
N THR A 12 -26.71 -13.60 11.68
CA THR A 12 -26.29 -14.64 12.63
C THR A 12 -25.79 -15.90 11.95
N ASP A 13 -25.94 -16.00 10.62
CA ASP A 13 -25.61 -17.19 9.83
C ASP A 13 -24.12 -17.31 9.50
N ARG A 14 -23.38 -16.19 9.54
CA ARG A 14 -21.98 -16.10 9.12
C ARG A 14 -21.24 -15.05 9.93
N GLN A 15 -19.96 -15.30 10.15
CA GLN A 15 -19.04 -14.34 10.76
C GLN A 15 -17.98 -13.93 9.75
N ARG A 16 -17.36 -12.77 10.02
CA ARG A 16 -16.20 -12.29 9.29
C ARG A 16 -15.03 -13.26 9.48
N PRO A 17 -14.20 -13.50 8.44
CA PRO A 17 -12.98 -14.27 8.60
C PRO A 17 -12.07 -13.68 9.68
N ALA A 18 -11.48 -14.55 10.50
CA ALA A 18 -10.58 -14.13 11.56
C ALA A 18 -9.33 -13.43 11.00
N LEU A 19 -8.99 -12.28 11.57
CA LEU A 19 -7.78 -11.53 11.25
C LEU A 19 -6.57 -12.16 11.92
N LYS A 20 -5.46 -12.11 11.20
CA LYS A 20 -4.13 -12.27 11.79
C LYS A 20 -3.60 -10.88 12.16
N PHE A 21 -2.68 -10.83 13.12
CA PHE A 21 -2.06 -9.59 13.60
C PHE A 21 -0.54 -9.70 13.48
N MET A 22 0.11 -8.61 13.06
CA MET A 22 1.55 -8.51 12.84
C MET A 22 2.22 -7.72 13.97
N CYS A 23 1.95 -8.08 15.22
CA CYS A 23 2.43 -7.34 16.38
C CYS A 23 2.46 -8.22 17.65
N ARG A 24 3.16 -7.75 18.68
CA ARG A 24 3.25 -8.40 20.00
C ARG A 24 2.05 -8.13 20.91
N ASP A 25 1.35 -7.02 20.67
CA ASP A 25 0.25 -6.49 21.48
C ASP A 25 -1.06 -6.37 20.66
N PRO A 26 -1.62 -7.49 20.16
CA PRO A 26 -2.86 -7.44 19.39
C PRO A 26 -4.04 -6.92 20.24
N PRO A 27 -5.01 -6.22 19.63
CA PRO A 27 -6.16 -5.62 20.33
C PRO A 27 -7.08 -6.65 20.99
N VAL A 28 -7.01 -7.91 20.52
CA VAL A 28 -7.75 -9.04 21.07
C VAL A 28 -6.75 -10.18 21.32
N LYS A 29 -7.01 -11.01 22.34
CA LYS A 29 -6.17 -12.18 22.62
C LYS A 29 -6.31 -13.21 21.50
N VAL A 30 -5.24 -13.46 20.76
CA VAL A 30 -5.19 -14.47 19.69
C VAL A 30 -4.32 -15.65 20.14
N GLN A 31 -4.68 -16.86 19.72
CA GLN A 31 -3.81 -18.02 19.87
C GLN A 31 -2.76 -17.97 18.77
N ASN A 32 -1.51 -17.64 19.13
CA ASN A 32 -0.40 -17.61 18.19
C ASN A 32 -0.01 -19.05 17.78
N GLY A 33 0.38 -19.21 16.52
CA GLY A 33 0.99 -20.42 16.00
C GLY A 33 2.51 -20.45 16.26
N ASP A 34 3.17 -21.54 15.88
CA ASP A 34 4.63 -21.67 15.95
C ASP A 34 5.22 -21.53 14.53
N SER A 35 5.32 -20.30 14.01
CA SER A 35 6.01 -20.02 12.74
C SER A 35 7.13 -18.98 12.88
N THR A 36 8.15 -19.06 12.02
CA THR A 36 9.32 -18.16 11.99
C THR A 36 8.95 -16.70 11.71
N GLN A 37 7.91 -16.44 10.90
CA GLN A 37 7.35 -15.08 10.75
C GLN A 37 6.78 -14.53 12.07
N GLU A 38 6.21 -15.39 12.91
CA GLU A 38 5.67 -14.96 14.21
C GLU A 38 6.78 -14.55 15.19
N ASP A 39 8.02 -15.00 15.00
CA ASP A 39 9.15 -14.53 15.80
C ASP A 39 9.54 -13.08 15.46
N LEU A 40 9.44 -12.67 14.20
CA LEU A 40 9.64 -11.26 13.81
C LEU A 40 8.52 -10.37 14.38
N PHE A 41 7.28 -10.86 14.37
CA PHE A 41 6.12 -10.09 14.84
C PHE A 41 6.15 -9.81 16.35
N LYS A 42 6.90 -10.60 17.13
CA LYS A 42 7.08 -10.37 18.59
C LYS A 42 7.84 -9.07 18.91
N ASN A 43 8.53 -8.48 17.95
CA ASN A 43 9.30 -7.24 18.16
C ASN A 43 8.54 -5.98 17.71
N ILE A 44 7.40 -6.16 17.02
CA ILE A 44 6.63 -5.06 16.43
C ILE A 44 5.44 -4.72 17.34
N ASP A 45 5.28 -3.43 17.65
CA ASP A 45 4.11 -2.90 18.33
C ASP A 45 2.96 -2.66 17.34
N MET A 46 1.71 -2.78 17.80
CA MET A 46 0.53 -2.49 16.99
C MET A 46 0.56 -1.05 16.44
N SER A 47 1.06 -0.10 17.22
CA SER A 47 1.25 1.29 16.79
C SER A 47 2.22 1.45 15.62
N SER A 48 3.14 0.51 15.43
CA SER A 48 4.16 0.53 14.36
C SER A 48 3.67 -0.11 13.06
N VAL A 49 2.59 -0.89 13.07
CA VAL A 49 2.07 -1.56 11.86
C VAL A 49 1.62 -0.55 10.81
N GLY A 50 0.90 0.50 11.21
CA GLY A 50 0.51 1.60 10.31
C GLY A 50 1.71 2.30 9.66
N PRO A 51 2.68 2.81 10.45
CA PRO A 51 3.92 3.38 9.94
C PRO A 51 4.71 2.45 9.00
N LEU A 52 4.78 1.14 9.28
CA LEU A 52 5.43 0.17 8.40
C LEU A 52 4.76 0.10 7.03
N LEU A 53 3.43 0.07 7.00
CA LEU A 53 2.66 0.04 5.76
C LEU A 53 2.79 1.36 4.98
N GLU A 54 2.69 2.49 5.68
CA GLU A 54 2.77 3.82 5.07
C GLU A 54 4.14 4.10 4.44
N THR A 55 5.21 3.78 5.16
CA THR A 55 6.59 3.96 4.67
C THR A 55 6.89 3.02 3.51
N TRP A 56 6.50 1.75 3.60
CA TRP A 56 6.66 0.80 2.50
C TRP A 56 5.90 1.23 1.25
N ASP A 57 4.65 1.67 1.39
CA ASP A 57 3.81 2.14 0.29
C ASP A 57 4.44 3.38 -0.36
N THR A 58 4.84 4.36 0.44
CA THR A 58 5.49 5.58 -0.05
C THR A 58 6.76 5.27 -0.84
N LEU A 59 7.63 4.40 -0.30
CA LEU A 59 8.90 4.06 -0.95
C LEU A 59 8.70 3.31 -2.28
N ASN A 60 7.70 2.42 -2.37
CA ASN A 60 7.43 1.65 -3.59
C ASN A 60 6.63 2.44 -4.64
N VAL A 61 5.64 3.24 -4.24
CA VAL A 61 4.87 4.10 -5.17
C VAL A 61 5.75 5.18 -5.79
N TYR A 62 6.66 5.76 -5.00
CA TYR A 62 7.57 6.82 -5.45
C TYR A 62 8.99 6.30 -5.69
N CYS A 63 9.16 5.00 -5.95
CA CYS A 63 10.47 4.38 -6.14
C CYS A 63 11.29 5.06 -7.25
N GLU A 64 10.65 5.55 -8.32
CA GLU A 64 11.30 6.30 -9.40
C GLU A 64 11.86 7.66 -8.94
N VAL A 65 11.22 8.31 -7.97
CA VAL A 65 11.70 9.57 -7.38
C VAL A 65 12.88 9.29 -6.47
N PHE A 66 12.77 8.24 -5.65
CA PHE A 66 13.82 7.83 -4.72
C PHE A 66 15.01 7.13 -5.40
N LYS A 67 14.85 6.69 -6.66
CA LYS A 67 15.81 5.83 -7.37
C LYS A 67 16.08 4.53 -6.60
N LEU A 68 15.01 3.97 -6.03
CA LEU A 68 15.02 2.69 -5.37
C LEU A 68 14.50 1.61 -6.30
N ASP A 69 15.14 0.45 -6.26
CA ASP A 69 14.52 -0.78 -6.76
C ASP A 69 13.33 -1.17 -5.88
N SER A 70 12.30 -1.81 -6.46
CA SER A 70 11.12 -2.21 -5.66
C SER A 70 11.45 -3.38 -4.72
N PHE A 71 10.66 -3.55 -3.67
CA PHE A 71 10.85 -4.63 -2.70
C PHE A 71 9.54 -5.07 -2.06
N THR A 72 9.49 -6.34 -1.66
CA THR A 72 8.31 -6.90 -0.99
C THR A 72 8.14 -6.33 0.41
N PHE A 73 6.91 -6.31 0.93
CA PHE A 73 6.65 -5.87 2.30
C PHE A 73 7.35 -6.77 3.33
N ASP A 74 7.42 -8.08 3.07
CA ASP A 74 8.10 -9.03 3.94
C ASP A 74 9.61 -8.80 4.03
N ASP A 75 10.26 -8.49 2.90
CA ASP A 75 11.71 -8.22 2.87
C ASP A 75 12.03 -6.84 3.48
N TYR A 76 11.12 -5.87 3.36
CA TYR A 76 11.21 -4.59 4.05
C TYR A 76 11.14 -4.74 5.57
N VAL A 77 10.16 -5.48 6.09
CA VAL A 77 10.05 -5.75 7.53
C VAL A 77 11.26 -6.55 8.03
N GLN A 78 11.69 -7.58 7.28
CA GLN A 78 12.89 -8.35 7.63
C GLN A 78 14.15 -7.45 7.66
N THR A 79 14.27 -6.49 6.74
CA THR A 79 15.36 -5.51 6.72
C THR A 79 15.41 -4.69 8.00
N LEU A 80 14.29 -4.10 8.41
CA LEU A 80 14.23 -3.26 9.62
C LEU A 80 14.46 -4.06 10.90
N CYS A 81 14.17 -5.37 10.91
CA CYS A 81 14.42 -6.24 12.07
C CYS A 81 15.84 -6.81 12.11
N ALA A 82 16.43 -7.15 10.95
CA ALA A 82 17.69 -7.89 10.88
C ALA A 82 18.93 -7.01 10.79
N ALA A 83 18.80 -5.77 10.27
CA ALA A 83 19.93 -4.87 10.10
C ALA A 83 20.63 -4.59 11.44
N SER A 84 21.94 -4.83 11.47
CA SER A 84 22.80 -4.66 12.64
C SER A 84 24.25 -4.48 12.18
N GLU A 85 25.16 -4.18 13.11
CA GLU A 85 26.58 -4.04 12.76
C GLU A 85 27.18 -5.35 12.21
N GLN A 86 26.72 -6.51 12.71
CA GLN A 86 27.18 -7.81 12.20
C GLN A 86 26.48 -8.22 10.90
N VAL A 87 25.30 -7.65 10.63
CA VAL A 87 24.45 -7.98 9.49
C VAL A 87 24.13 -6.69 8.72
N PRO A 88 25.07 -6.19 7.91
CA PRO A 88 24.80 -5.04 7.04
C PRO A 88 23.79 -5.43 5.97
N VAL A 89 22.73 -4.65 5.84
CA VAL A 89 21.65 -4.88 4.86
C VAL A 89 21.60 -3.71 3.90
N GLN A 90 21.88 -3.94 2.61
CA GLN A 90 21.91 -2.88 1.61
C GLN A 90 20.58 -2.11 1.53
N LEU A 91 19.45 -2.81 1.59
CA LEU A 91 18.12 -2.17 1.57
C LEU A 91 17.97 -1.17 2.73
N PHE A 92 18.54 -1.44 3.90
CA PHE A 92 18.47 -0.56 5.05
C PHE A 92 19.18 0.77 4.80
N ASP A 93 20.41 0.74 4.30
CA ASP A 93 21.16 1.98 4.04
C ASP A 93 20.54 2.76 2.86
N GLU A 94 20.10 2.05 1.81
CA GLU A 94 19.56 2.67 0.61
C GLU A 94 18.23 3.39 0.85
N ILE A 95 17.30 2.84 1.65
CA ILE A 95 16.04 3.54 1.96
C ILE A 95 16.28 4.82 2.75
N HIS A 96 17.20 4.83 3.72
CA HIS A 96 17.49 6.03 4.50
C HIS A 96 18.22 7.08 3.64
N CYS A 97 19.26 6.67 2.92
CA CYS A 97 20.05 7.58 2.09
C CYS A 97 19.23 8.16 0.93
N SER A 98 18.37 7.37 0.28
CA SER A 98 17.52 7.84 -0.81
C SER A 98 16.51 8.89 -0.34
N VAL A 99 15.85 8.67 0.79
CA VAL A 99 14.88 9.62 1.35
C VAL A 99 15.60 10.90 1.78
N LEU A 100 16.74 10.81 2.49
CA LEU A 100 17.52 11.98 2.91
C LEU A 100 17.96 12.84 1.71
N LYS A 101 18.36 12.22 0.58
CA LYS A 101 18.75 12.97 -0.63
C LYS A 101 17.64 13.83 -1.21
N ILE A 102 16.37 13.48 -1.01
CA ILE A 102 15.23 14.27 -1.49
C ILE A 102 15.02 15.54 -0.66
N LEU A 103 15.47 15.54 0.60
CA LEU A 103 15.28 16.68 1.51
C LEU A 103 16.21 17.86 1.17
N VAL A 104 17.40 17.60 0.65
CA VAL A 104 18.40 18.62 0.30
C VAL A 104 19.12 18.23 -0.99
N ASP A 105 19.18 19.15 -1.95
CA ASP A 105 19.89 18.94 -3.21
C ASP A 105 21.38 18.68 -2.99
N SER A 106 22.02 18.01 -3.94
CA SER A 106 23.47 17.84 -3.88
C SER A 106 24.18 19.18 -4.08
N GLU A 107 25.45 19.27 -3.68
CA GLU A 107 26.27 20.45 -3.98
C GLU A 107 26.32 20.74 -5.50
N ALA A 108 26.36 19.69 -6.33
CA ALA A 108 26.34 19.81 -7.79
C ALA A 108 25.02 20.39 -8.34
N ASP A 109 23.91 20.17 -7.62
CA ASP A 109 22.56 20.62 -7.99
C ASP A 109 22.16 21.93 -7.29
N GLY A 110 23.12 22.60 -6.64
CA GLY A 110 22.93 23.92 -6.00
C GLY A 110 22.61 23.88 -4.51
N GLY A 111 22.58 22.70 -3.87
CA GLY A 111 22.53 22.55 -2.41
C GLY A 111 21.28 23.08 -1.71
N LYS A 112 20.19 23.33 -2.43
CA LYS A 112 19.00 23.94 -1.84
C LYS A 112 18.26 22.96 -0.91
N VAL A 113 17.87 23.43 0.27
CA VAL A 113 16.97 22.72 1.18
C VAL A 113 15.56 22.71 0.58
N ARG A 114 14.94 21.54 0.49
CA ARG A 114 13.65 21.31 -0.20
C ARG A 114 12.45 21.22 0.74
N ILE A 115 12.70 21.25 2.05
CA ILE A 115 11.70 21.13 3.11
C ILE A 115 11.68 22.38 3.98
N THR A 116 10.59 22.56 4.72
CA THR A 116 10.47 23.64 5.71
C THR A 116 11.02 23.12 7.03
N LEU A 117 12.08 23.75 7.53
CA LEU A 117 12.69 23.41 8.81
C LEU A 117 12.37 24.50 9.84
N PRO A 118 12.23 24.14 11.13
CA PRO A 118 12.19 25.12 12.21
C PRO A 118 13.44 26.01 12.19
N GLU A 119 13.24 27.31 12.43
CA GLU A 119 14.32 28.26 12.62
C GLU A 119 15.04 27.91 13.93
N ILE A 120 16.33 27.65 13.86
CA ILE A 120 17.20 27.54 15.02
C ILE A 120 17.77 28.94 15.21
N GLU A 121 17.51 29.56 16.36
CA GLU A 121 18.27 30.75 16.76
C GLU A 121 19.72 30.28 16.92
N GLU A 122 20.56 30.57 15.92
CA GLU A 122 22.00 30.47 16.10
C GLU A 122 22.35 31.47 17.19
N GLU A 123 22.82 30.99 18.36
CA GLU A 123 23.51 31.84 19.32
C GLU A 123 24.79 32.32 18.63
N ASP A 124 24.66 33.39 17.85
CA ASP A 124 25.79 34.07 17.22
C ASP A 124 26.75 34.51 18.32
N SER A 125 27.88 33.82 18.31
CA SER A 125 29.16 34.18 18.92
C SER A 125 29.46 35.68 18.80
N ASP A 126 29.52 36.35 19.95
CA ASP A 126 30.33 37.54 20.26
C ASP A 126 30.45 38.61 19.15
N GLU A 127 29.45 39.49 19.04
CA GLU A 127 29.72 40.90 18.72
C GLU A 127 29.82 41.67 20.05
N GLU A 128 31.07 41.96 20.43
CA GLU A 128 31.42 42.97 21.44
C GLU A 128 30.79 44.32 21.05
N ASP A 129 29.63 44.65 21.61
CA ASP A 129 29.09 46.01 21.61
C ASP A 129 29.26 46.61 23.02
N ASP A 130 30.43 47.24 23.22
CA ASP A 130 30.70 48.20 24.28
C ASP A 130 29.80 49.44 24.08
N GLU A 131 28.54 49.40 24.56
CA GLU A 131 27.77 50.60 24.84
C GLU A 131 27.38 50.70 26.33
N ASP A 132 28.26 51.41 27.02
CA ASP A 132 28.13 51.99 28.36
C ASP A 132 26.79 52.76 28.52
N THR A 133 25.76 52.08 29.02
CA THR A 133 24.55 52.73 29.56
C THR A 133 24.30 52.30 31.00
N SER A 134 24.84 53.12 31.90
CA SER A 134 24.56 53.08 33.33
C SER A 134 23.06 53.23 33.61
N ALA A 135 22.40 52.13 33.95
CA ALA A 135 21.13 52.13 34.66
C ALA A 135 21.26 51.20 35.87
N GLN A 136 21.67 51.78 37.00
CA GLN A 136 21.61 51.10 38.29
C GLN A 136 20.16 50.67 38.57
N PRO A 137 19.87 49.38 38.81
CA PRO A 137 18.63 49.01 39.45
C PRO A 137 18.66 49.54 40.88
N THR A 138 17.72 50.45 41.19
CA THR A 138 17.43 50.89 42.54
C THR A 138 17.19 49.66 43.44
N PRO A 139 17.92 49.50 44.55
CA PRO A 139 17.69 48.40 45.48
C PRO A 139 16.30 48.53 46.10
N GLU A 140 15.47 47.50 45.91
CA GLU A 140 14.23 47.35 46.67
C GLU A 140 14.55 47.30 48.17
N PRO A 141 13.76 47.99 49.01
CA PRO A 141 14.09 48.17 50.42
C PRO A 141 14.00 46.86 51.18
N GLU A 142 15.11 46.48 51.83
CA GLU A 142 15.16 45.39 52.79
C GLU A 142 13.99 45.46 53.78
N PRO A 143 13.24 44.36 54.00
CA PRO A 143 12.22 44.34 55.04
C PRO A 143 12.89 44.50 56.41
N LYS A 144 12.53 45.60 57.09
CA LYS A 144 13.01 45.93 58.44
C LYS A 144 12.95 44.70 59.36
N PRO A 145 14.05 44.36 60.06
CA PRO A 145 14.08 43.19 60.93
C PRO A 145 13.21 43.44 62.16
N VAL A 146 12.06 42.76 62.23
CA VAL A 146 11.27 42.66 63.45
C VAL A 146 11.90 41.61 64.35
N GLY A 147 12.75 42.06 65.28
CA GLY A 147 13.09 41.39 66.53
C GLY A 147 14.04 40.18 66.45
N ARG A 148 15.26 40.33 67.01
CA ARG A 148 16.24 39.28 67.36
C ARG A 148 16.07 37.94 66.62
N ALA A 149 16.47 37.90 65.35
CA ALA A 149 16.77 36.67 64.65
C ALA A 149 17.94 35.95 65.37
N THR A 150 17.68 34.79 65.96
CA THR A 150 18.74 33.94 66.54
C THR A 150 19.61 33.37 65.42
N ARG A 151 20.89 33.08 65.70
CA ARG A 151 21.85 32.49 64.72
C ARG A 151 21.30 31.27 63.96
N SER A 152 20.33 30.56 64.55
CA SER A 152 19.63 29.42 63.93
C SER A 152 18.66 29.80 62.81
N SER A 153 18.06 30.99 62.84
CA SER A 153 17.11 31.44 61.80
C SER A 153 17.83 31.90 60.52
N LEU A 154 18.99 32.54 60.66
CA LEU A 154 19.85 32.90 59.52
C LEU A 154 20.47 31.65 58.87
N ALA A 155 20.93 30.67 59.66
CA ALA A 155 21.43 29.41 59.13
C ALA A 155 20.35 28.60 58.39
N LYS A 156 19.08 28.69 58.80
CA LYS A 156 17.96 28.02 58.13
C LYS A 156 17.64 28.68 56.78
N LEU A 157 17.63 30.01 56.71
CA LEU A 157 17.43 30.75 55.46
C LEU A 157 18.58 30.56 54.47
N GLU A 158 19.82 30.48 54.96
CA GLU A 158 20.99 30.19 54.11
C GLU A 158 20.99 28.75 53.58
N ALA A 159 20.59 27.77 54.42
CA ALA A 159 20.41 26.39 53.99
C ALA A 159 19.24 26.23 53.00
N GLU A 160 18.16 26.99 53.17
CA GLU A 160 17.02 27.00 52.26
C GLU A 160 17.36 27.66 50.92
N ARG A 161 18.20 28.72 50.92
CA ARG A 161 18.72 29.32 49.69
C ARG A 161 19.67 28.38 48.94
N LEU A 162 20.59 27.73 49.66
CA LEU A 162 21.49 26.72 49.07
C LEU A 162 20.72 25.48 48.57
N ALA A 163 19.65 25.07 49.25
CA ALA A 163 18.78 24.00 48.78
C ALA A 163 17.94 24.42 47.57
N ALA A 164 17.49 25.68 47.50
CA ALA A 164 16.78 26.21 46.35
C ALA A 164 17.72 26.39 45.14
N GLU A 165 18.97 26.79 45.37
CA GLU A 165 20.02 26.88 44.34
C GLU A 165 20.45 25.50 43.86
N ALA A 166 20.60 24.52 44.76
CA ALA A 166 20.86 23.13 44.39
C ALA A 166 19.67 22.48 43.67
N ALA A 167 18.42 22.79 44.07
CA ALA A 167 17.23 22.30 43.37
C ALA A 167 16.99 23.04 42.04
N ALA A 168 17.41 24.29 41.91
CA ALA A 168 17.41 25.02 40.64
C ALA A 168 18.51 24.50 39.71
N ALA A 169 19.70 24.20 40.23
CA ALA A 169 20.79 23.57 39.48
C ALA A 169 20.47 22.10 39.12
N GLU A 170 19.78 21.35 39.99
CA GLU A 170 19.25 20.03 39.64
C GLU A 170 18.19 20.13 38.54
N LYS A 171 17.28 21.11 38.62
CA LYS A 171 16.29 21.36 37.56
C LYS A 171 16.91 21.86 36.26
N GLU A 172 17.88 22.77 36.30
CA GLU A 172 18.65 23.18 35.13
C GLU A 172 19.45 22.00 34.56
N SER A 173 20.01 21.12 35.40
CA SER A 173 20.69 19.90 34.93
C SER A 173 19.75 18.81 34.40
N GLU A 174 18.48 18.81 34.84
CA GLU A 174 17.40 17.98 34.29
C GLU A 174 16.82 18.59 33.00
N GLU A 175 16.92 19.91 32.83
CA GLU A 175 16.52 20.69 31.65
C GLU A 175 17.63 20.81 30.59
N GLU A 176 18.90 20.58 30.94
CA GLU A 176 20.05 20.41 30.02
C GLU A 176 19.91 19.10 29.23
N THR A 177 18.91 19.05 28.34
CA THR A 177 18.66 18.06 27.31
C THR A 177 18.68 16.60 27.78
N LYS A 178 17.53 15.93 27.75
CA LYS A 178 17.43 14.49 28.07
C LYS A 178 18.44 13.64 27.27
N HIS A 179 18.91 14.13 26.13
CA HIS A 179 19.88 13.53 25.21
C HIS A 179 21.04 14.50 24.89
N ARG A 180 22.18 14.00 24.40
CA ARG A 180 23.37 14.85 24.06
C ARG A 180 23.46 15.28 22.59
N ALA A 181 22.32 15.39 21.89
CA ALA A 181 22.30 15.74 20.47
C ALA A 181 22.96 17.10 20.17
N GLU A 182 22.73 18.11 20.99
CA GLU A 182 23.34 19.43 20.83
C GLU A 182 24.87 19.38 20.94
N GLN A 183 25.40 18.61 21.90
CA GLN A 183 26.84 18.39 22.03
C GLN A 183 27.44 17.67 20.82
N LEU A 184 26.72 16.71 20.24
CA LEU A 184 27.14 16.00 19.01
C LEU A 184 27.22 16.93 17.80
N LEU A 185 26.37 17.96 17.77
CA LEU A 185 26.12 18.82 16.62
C LEU A 185 26.81 20.20 16.68
N ARG A 186 27.42 20.57 17.81
CA ARG A 186 28.03 21.89 18.06
C ARG A 186 28.91 22.43 16.92
N ASP A 187 29.68 21.56 16.27
CA ASP A 187 30.55 21.91 15.13
C ASP A 187 30.20 21.12 13.86
N TYR A 188 28.93 20.74 13.69
CA TYR A 188 28.49 19.86 12.61
C TYR A 188 27.21 20.37 11.94
N ASP A 189 27.37 20.95 10.75
CA ASP A 189 26.24 21.29 9.88
C ASP A 189 25.77 20.04 9.12
N TRP A 190 24.72 19.42 9.62
CA TRP A 190 24.12 18.24 8.99
C TRP A 190 23.62 18.53 7.56
N ILE A 191 23.22 19.76 7.24
CA ILE A 191 22.76 20.17 5.91
C ILE A 191 23.96 20.18 4.96
N GLU A 192 25.10 20.75 5.37
CA GLU A 192 26.32 20.75 4.56
C GLU A 192 26.81 19.32 4.27
N HIS A 193 26.82 18.45 5.28
CA HIS A 193 27.19 17.04 5.10
C HIS A 193 26.20 16.28 4.20
N LEU A 194 24.91 16.58 4.33
CA LEU A 194 23.90 16.02 3.42
C LEU A 194 24.11 16.52 1.99
N ARG A 195 24.43 17.80 1.76
CA ARG A 195 24.75 18.34 0.41
C ARG A 195 25.93 17.63 -0.24
N LYS A 196 26.96 17.32 0.55
CA LYS A 196 28.18 16.60 0.11
C LYS A 196 27.95 15.10 -0.11
N ARG A 197 26.83 14.56 0.39
CA ARG A 197 26.50 13.12 0.38
C ARG A 197 27.48 12.30 1.23
N ASP A 198 27.85 12.84 2.39
CA ASP A 198 28.75 12.21 3.35
C ASP A 198 28.03 11.12 4.16
N PHE A 199 27.67 10.01 3.52
CA PHE A 199 26.88 8.94 4.14
C PHE A 199 27.71 7.80 4.74
N VAL A 200 28.95 7.65 4.30
CA VAL A 200 29.80 6.50 4.66
C VAL A 200 30.18 6.53 6.15
N ASN A 201 30.33 5.35 6.75
CA ASN A 201 30.85 5.14 8.12
C ASN A 201 30.03 5.84 9.24
N GLY A 202 28.70 5.80 9.21
CA GLY A 202 27.88 6.46 10.23
C GLY A 202 27.43 7.87 9.87
N GLY A 203 27.73 8.32 8.65
CA GLY A 203 27.49 9.69 8.21
C GLY A 203 25.99 9.99 8.05
N TRP A 204 25.24 9.08 7.43
CA TRP A 204 23.79 9.27 7.25
C TRP A 204 23.04 9.17 8.58
N GLU A 205 23.51 8.35 9.52
CA GLU A 205 22.95 8.23 10.87
C GLU A 205 23.18 9.51 11.68
N ARG A 206 24.37 10.12 11.54
CA ARG A 206 24.65 11.44 12.16
C ARG A 206 23.81 12.55 11.53
N ILE A 207 23.62 12.52 10.20
CA ILE A 207 22.72 13.44 9.50
C ILE A 207 21.27 13.27 10.01
N MET A 208 20.82 12.04 10.23
CA MET A 208 19.50 11.75 10.78
C MET A 208 19.33 12.37 12.18
N VAL A 209 20.33 12.26 13.06
CA VAL A 209 20.30 12.93 14.37
C VAL A 209 20.21 14.46 14.23
N GLY A 210 20.99 15.05 13.32
CA GLY A 210 20.92 16.48 13.03
C GLY A 210 19.53 16.94 12.60
N LEU A 211 18.92 16.20 11.68
CA LEU A 211 17.56 16.46 11.23
C LEU A 211 16.54 16.31 12.36
N LEU A 212 16.58 15.22 13.13
CA LEU A 212 15.65 14.99 14.25
C LEU A 212 15.77 16.07 15.32
N HIS A 213 17.00 16.53 15.63
CA HIS A 213 17.23 17.61 16.59
C HIS A 213 16.64 18.94 16.12
N GLN A 214 16.77 19.26 14.83
CA GLN A 214 16.15 20.46 14.27
C GLN A 214 14.62 20.37 14.24
N LEU A 215 14.07 19.20 13.93
CA LEU A 215 12.61 18.98 13.93
C LEU A 215 12.02 18.97 15.35
N SER A 216 12.80 18.60 16.38
CA SER A 216 12.31 18.63 17.76
C SER A 216 11.97 20.04 18.23
N LYS A 217 12.53 21.08 17.61
CA LYS A 217 12.16 22.49 17.89
C LYS A 217 10.70 22.84 17.48
N ASN A 218 10.02 21.97 16.73
CA ASN A 218 8.61 22.13 16.38
C ASN A 218 7.71 21.41 17.40
N GLU A 219 6.75 22.12 17.99
CA GLU A 219 5.80 21.57 18.99
C GLU A 219 5.11 20.28 18.52
N ARG A 220 4.80 20.15 17.22
CA ARG A 220 4.09 18.97 16.68
C ARG A 220 4.95 17.72 16.62
N GLN A 221 6.26 17.88 16.48
CA GLN A 221 7.21 16.78 16.26
C GLN A 221 8.13 16.56 17.47
N TYR A 222 8.07 17.45 18.46
CA TYR A 222 8.86 17.42 19.69
C TYR A 222 8.87 16.03 20.34
N ASP A 223 7.71 15.52 20.77
CA ASP A 223 7.65 14.25 21.52
C ASP A 223 8.24 13.07 20.73
N ALA A 224 7.94 13.00 19.43
CA ALA A 224 8.42 11.93 18.57
C ALA A 224 9.93 12.00 18.31
N CYS A 225 10.48 13.20 18.12
CA CYS A 225 11.90 13.41 17.88
C CYS A 225 12.73 13.24 19.16
N GLU A 226 12.28 13.78 20.29
CA GLU A 226 12.95 13.67 21.58
C GLU A 226 13.07 12.21 22.04
N GLU A 227 12.02 11.41 21.85
CA GLU A 227 12.04 9.96 22.12
C GLU A 227 13.12 9.24 21.28
N LEU A 228 13.25 9.57 19.99
CA LEU A 228 14.28 8.99 19.13
C LEU A 228 15.68 9.46 19.51
N LEU A 229 15.85 10.75 19.79
CA LEU A 229 17.14 11.33 20.17
C LEU A 229 17.65 10.77 21.51
N LEU A 230 16.74 10.43 22.43
CA LEU A 230 17.06 9.72 23.68
C LEU A 230 17.71 8.37 23.44
N GLU A 231 17.22 7.60 22.47
CA GLU A 231 17.77 6.28 22.14
C GLU A 231 19.07 6.38 21.35
N LEU A 232 19.17 7.36 20.45
CA LEU A 232 20.32 7.56 19.55
C LEU A 232 21.52 8.23 20.21
N VAL A 233 21.29 9.24 21.06
CA VAL A 233 22.36 10.01 21.74
C VAL A 233 22.08 10.11 23.26
N PRO A 234 22.04 8.99 23.98
CA PRO A 234 21.74 8.97 25.40
C PRO A 234 22.80 9.73 26.24
N PRO A 235 22.43 10.28 27.40
CA PRO A 235 23.31 11.07 28.25
C PRO A 235 24.41 10.24 28.93
N GLY A 236 24.39 8.91 28.84
CA GLY A 236 25.42 8.04 29.42
C GLY A 236 26.65 7.82 28.54
N PHE A 237 26.60 8.19 27.25
CA PHE A 237 27.61 7.84 26.26
C PHE A 237 28.30 9.08 25.68
N GLU A 238 29.50 8.90 25.14
CA GLU A 238 30.22 9.97 24.43
C GLU A 238 29.50 10.24 23.09
N PRO A 239 29.09 11.48 22.81
CA PRO A 239 28.43 11.81 21.56
C PRO A 239 29.44 11.80 20.41
N SER A 240 29.56 10.67 19.74
CA SER A 240 30.42 10.48 18.55
C SER A 240 29.66 9.85 17.39
N GLN A 241 30.16 10.03 16.17
CA GLN A 241 29.58 9.40 14.97
C GLN A 241 29.57 7.86 15.05
N GLU A 242 30.62 7.27 15.63
CA GLU A 242 30.69 5.82 15.83
C GLU A 242 29.65 5.33 16.84
N THR A 243 29.46 6.09 17.92
CA THR A 243 28.41 5.79 18.91
C THR A 243 27.03 5.86 18.26
N VAL A 244 26.72 6.90 17.49
CA VAL A 244 25.41 7.01 16.80
C VAL A 244 25.19 5.84 15.85
N ARG A 245 26.21 5.46 15.07
CA ARG A 245 26.15 4.28 14.17
C ARG A 245 25.81 3.00 14.94
N GLN A 246 26.48 2.74 16.06
CA GLN A 246 26.21 1.57 16.90
C GLN A 246 24.80 1.63 17.49
N ARG A 247 24.38 2.79 18.00
CA ARG A 247 23.04 2.96 18.59
C ARG A 247 21.93 2.79 17.56
N TYR A 248 22.09 3.29 16.33
CA TYR A 248 21.13 3.06 15.26
C TYR A 248 21.06 1.57 14.86
N ALA A 249 22.21 0.89 14.82
CA ALA A 249 22.29 -0.54 14.55
C ALA A 249 21.67 -1.42 15.65
N GLU A 250 21.57 -0.92 16.89
CA GLU A 250 20.89 -1.58 18.02
C GLU A 250 19.42 -1.14 18.20
N LEU A 251 19.01 -0.06 17.54
CA LEU A 251 17.68 0.51 17.65
C LEU A 251 16.61 -0.52 17.27
N ASP A 252 15.52 -0.62 18.05
CA ASP A 252 14.47 -1.55 17.72
C ASP A 252 13.63 -1.10 16.51
N VAL A 253 12.92 -2.05 15.92
CA VAL A 253 12.12 -1.85 14.70
C VAL A 253 11.09 -0.73 14.83
N ASN A 254 10.53 -0.50 16.02
CA ASN A 254 9.48 0.49 16.25
C ASN A 254 10.04 1.92 16.16
N HIS A 255 11.20 2.15 16.77
CA HIS A 255 11.89 3.44 16.64
C HIS A 255 12.50 3.62 15.23
N ARG A 256 12.99 2.55 14.59
CA ARG A 256 13.48 2.61 13.20
C ARG A 256 12.39 3.06 12.22
N VAL A 257 11.22 2.42 12.27
CA VAL A 257 10.11 2.81 11.39
C VAL A 257 9.57 4.19 11.72
N LYS A 258 9.56 4.59 13.00
CA LYS A 258 9.17 5.95 13.41
C LYS A 258 10.11 7.00 12.84
N ALA A 259 11.42 6.80 12.91
CA ALA A 259 12.40 7.69 12.29
C ALA A 259 12.22 7.77 10.77
N LEU A 260 12.04 6.63 10.12
CA LEU A 260 11.81 6.56 8.67
C LEU A 260 10.50 7.21 8.24
N GLN A 261 9.43 7.05 9.03
CA GLN A 261 8.14 7.70 8.78
C GLN A 261 8.27 9.21 8.83
N ILE A 262 8.96 9.77 9.83
CA ILE A 262 9.18 11.22 9.93
C ILE A 262 9.82 11.75 8.64
N ILE A 263 10.90 11.13 8.17
CA ILE A 263 11.59 11.62 6.97
C ILE A 263 10.79 11.38 5.68
N CYS A 264 10.06 10.27 5.56
CA CYS A 264 9.15 10.04 4.43
C CYS A 264 8.07 11.12 4.37
N MET A 265 7.47 11.48 5.50
CA MET A 265 6.43 12.52 5.53
C MET A 265 6.94 13.89 5.06
N LEU A 266 8.19 14.25 5.39
CA LEU A 266 8.80 15.48 4.89
C LEU A 266 8.96 15.50 3.37
N THR A 267 9.20 14.34 2.73
CA THR A 267 9.37 14.28 1.28
C THR A 267 8.09 14.62 0.51
N THR A 268 6.91 14.37 1.09
CA THR A 268 5.62 14.60 0.43
C THR A 268 5.38 16.09 0.10
N GLU A 269 6.00 17.00 0.85
CA GLU A 269 5.89 18.45 0.63
C GLU A 269 6.88 18.96 -0.44
N THR A 270 7.85 18.13 -0.83
CA THR A 270 8.90 18.54 -1.76
C THR A 270 8.36 18.72 -3.18
N LYS A 271 9.11 19.50 -3.98
CA LYS A 271 8.78 19.66 -5.41
C LYS A 271 9.03 18.38 -6.21
N ALA A 272 9.91 17.50 -5.76
CA ALA A 272 10.21 16.25 -6.46
C ALA A 272 8.98 15.34 -6.49
N ILE A 273 8.38 15.07 -5.32
CA ILE A 273 7.17 14.24 -5.24
C ILE A 273 5.97 14.93 -5.88
N ARG A 274 5.78 16.23 -5.64
CA ARG A 274 4.70 16.99 -6.29
C ARG A 274 4.80 17.02 -7.81
N GLY A 275 6.00 17.24 -8.35
CA GLY A 275 6.24 17.19 -9.79
C GLY A 275 5.95 15.82 -10.38
N TYR A 276 6.38 14.74 -9.70
CA TYR A 276 6.06 13.39 -10.14
C TYR A 276 4.54 13.09 -10.14
N MET A 277 3.80 13.56 -9.13
CA MET A 277 2.34 13.44 -9.11
C MET A 277 1.67 14.20 -10.26
N GLU A 278 2.21 15.37 -10.64
CA GLU A 278 1.76 16.16 -11.79
C GLU A 278 2.05 15.40 -13.10
N ASP A 279 3.26 14.90 -13.29
CA ASP A 279 3.67 14.12 -14.47
C ASP A 279 2.82 12.84 -14.64
N CYS A 280 2.55 12.12 -13.56
CA CYS A 280 1.64 10.97 -13.54
C CYS A 280 0.21 11.38 -13.91
N SER A 281 -0.25 12.56 -13.47
CA SER A 281 -1.59 13.09 -13.79
C SER A 281 -1.72 13.49 -15.27
N GLU A 282 -0.66 14.05 -15.85
CA GLU A 282 -0.58 14.31 -17.29
C GLU A 282 -0.59 13.01 -18.11
N THR A 283 0.19 12.02 -17.66
CA THR A 283 0.25 10.68 -18.26
C THR A 283 -1.11 9.99 -18.23
N MET A 284 -1.81 10.01 -17.09
CA MET A 284 -3.19 9.52 -16.98
C MET A 284 -4.15 10.19 -17.96
N THR A 285 -3.98 11.49 -18.22
CA THR A 285 -4.81 12.21 -19.20
C THR A 285 -4.56 11.72 -20.62
N THR A 286 -3.33 11.32 -20.94
CA THR A 286 -2.97 10.70 -22.23
C THR A 286 -3.57 9.30 -22.34
N TYR A 287 -3.39 8.45 -21.33
CA TYR A 287 -3.99 7.11 -21.28
C TYR A 287 -5.52 7.13 -21.38
N ARG A 288 -6.20 8.10 -20.75
CA ARG A 288 -7.66 8.27 -20.90
C ARG A 288 -8.06 8.55 -22.35
N LYS A 289 -7.30 9.35 -23.09
CA LYS A 289 -7.57 9.61 -24.51
C LYS A 289 -7.37 8.35 -25.35
N GLU A 290 -6.27 7.64 -25.14
CA GLU A 290 -5.99 6.37 -25.83
C GLU A 290 -7.05 5.31 -25.55
N LYS A 291 -7.48 5.19 -24.28
CA LYS A 291 -8.59 4.30 -23.89
C LYS A 291 -9.87 4.64 -24.65
N ILE A 292 -10.24 5.91 -24.77
CA ILE A 292 -11.43 6.35 -25.52
C ILE A 292 -11.31 5.95 -27.00
N ASP A 293 -10.13 6.10 -27.60
CA ASP A 293 -9.90 5.72 -29.00
C ASP A 293 -10.03 4.20 -29.21
N TRP A 294 -9.47 3.39 -28.30
CA TRP A 294 -9.66 1.93 -28.34
C TRP A 294 -11.10 1.51 -28.08
N GLN A 295 -11.80 2.15 -27.16
CA GLN A 295 -13.23 1.91 -26.92
C GLN A 295 -14.08 2.25 -28.16
N ARG A 296 -13.75 3.33 -28.87
CA ARG A 296 -14.40 3.70 -30.13
C ARG A 296 -14.13 2.65 -31.22
N GLN A 297 -12.89 2.18 -31.34
CA GLN A 297 -12.52 1.11 -32.27
C GLN A 297 -13.24 -0.20 -31.93
N ARG A 298 -13.32 -0.58 -30.65
CA ARG A 298 -14.09 -1.73 -30.17
C ARG A 298 -15.55 -1.61 -30.57
N LYS A 299 -16.18 -0.47 -30.30
CA LYS A 299 -17.60 -0.22 -30.65
C LYS A 299 -17.85 -0.34 -32.15
N GLN A 300 -16.97 0.21 -32.99
CA GLN A 300 -17.06 0.08 -34.44
C GLN A 300 -16.91 -1.38 -34.89
N ALA A 301 -15.92 -2.10 -34.36
CA ALA A 301 -15.68 -3.50 -34.69
C ALA A 301 -16.86 -4.41 -34.27
N VAL A 302 -17.47 -4.15 -33.11
CA VAL A 302 -18.66 -4.86 -32.63
C VAL A 302 -19.88 -4.62 -33.52
N GLU A 303 -20.11 -3.37 -33.97
CA GLU A 303 -21.24 -3.07 -34.87
C GLU A 303 -21.04 -3.72 -36.26
N GLU A 304 -19.81 -3.72 -36.79
CA GLU A 304 -19.51 -4.44 -38.03
C GLU A 304 -19.66 -5.96 -37.88
N LEU A 305 -19.26 -6.51 -36.73
CA LEU A 305 -19.44 -7.92 -36.40
C LEU A 305 -20.94 -8.26 -36.34
N ARG A 306 -21.76 -7.39 -35.75
CA ARG A 306 -23.23 -7.53 -35.72
C ARG A 306 -23.81 -7.60 -37.13
N HIS A 307 -23.40 -6.71 -38.04
CA HIS A 307 -23.82 -6.75 -39.44
C HIS A 307 -23.37 -8.04 -40.16
N LEU A 308 -22.14 -8.52 -39.92
CA LEU A 308 -21.66 -9.77 -40.50
C LEU A 308 -22.43 -10.99 -39.96
N ASN A 309 -22.80 -10.99 -38.68
CA ASN A 309 -23.63 -12.03 -38.06
C ASN A 309 -25.07 -12.02 -38.59
N GLU A 310 -25.63 -10.84 -38.87
CA GLU A 310 -26.92 -10.72 -39.54
C GLU A 310 -26.87 -11.27 -40.97
N GLN A 311 -25.81 -10.95 -41.73
CA GLN A 311 -25.58 -11.54 -43.06
C GLN A 311 -25.40 -13.06 -42.98
N LYS A 312 -24.74 -13.58 -41.94
CA LYS A 312 -24.58 -15.02 -41.71
C LYS A 312 -25.94 -15.67 -41.47
N LYS A 313 -26.81 -15.02 -40.70
CA LYS A 313 -28.20 -15.46 -40.45
C LYS A 313 -29.04 -15.45 -41.72
N LEU A 314 -28.92 -14.42 -42.57
CA LEU A 314 -29.60 -14.33 -43.86
C LEU A 314 -29.12 -15.39 -44.88
N LEU A 315 -27.84 -15.73 -44.86
CA LEU A 315 -27.24 -16.74 -45.73
C LEU A 315 -27.43 -18.19 -45.22
N LEU A 316 -27.85 -18.37 -43.96
CA LEU A 316 -28.37 -19.62 -43.43
C LEU A 316 -29.84 -19.75 -43.90
N PRO A 317 -30.15 -20.67 -44.84
CA PRO A 317 -31.52 -20.76 -45.36
C PRO A 317 -32.49 -21.18 -44.26
N ASP A 318 -33.63 -20.48 -44.17
CA ASP A 318 -34.84 -20.83 -43.40
C ASP A 318 -35.50 -22.14 -43.91
N ASN A 319 -34.75 -23.23 -43.92
CA ASN A 319 -35.30 -24.57 -44.20
C ASN A 319 -34.51 -25.67 -43.47
N MET A 320 -34.24 -25.45 -42.18
CA MET A 320 -33.87 -26.53 -41.27
C MET A 320 -35.07 -26.78 -40.34
N PRO A 321 -35.66 -28.00 -40.32
CA PRO A 321 -36.74 -28.29 -39.37
C PRO A 321 -36.22 -28.08 -37.94
N PRO A 322 -37.09 -27.65 -37.01
CA PRO A 322 -36.69 -27.28 -35.66
C PRO A 322 -35.92 -28.44 -35.03
N SER A 323 -34.68 -28.16 -34.61
CA SER A 323 -33.90 -29.12 -33.84
C SER A 323 -34.65 -29.47 -32.55
N PRO A 324 -34.53 -30.71 -32.03
CA PRO A 324 -35.26 -31.12 -30.84
C PRO A 324 -34.90 -30.20 -29.68
N PRO A 325 -35.85 -29.90 -28.77
CA PRO A 325 -35.61 -28.95 -27.69
C PRO A 325 -34.42 -29.44 -26.85
N LEU A 326 -33.35 -28.64 -26.85
CA LEU A 326 -32.32 -28.72 -25.82
C LEU A 326 -32.99 -28.33 -24.50
N ASN A 327 -32.76 -29.14 -23.47
CA ASN A 327 -33.20 -28.89 -22.11
C ASN A 327 -32.81 -27.46 -21.67
N PRO A 328 -33.60 -26.81 -20.80
CA PRO A 328 -33.25 -25.50 -20.28
C PRO A 328 -32.01 -25.64 -19.39
N ARG A 329 -30.86 -25.21 -19.90
CA ARG A 329 -29.71 -24.82 -19.10
C ARG A 329 -29.19 -23.51 -19.62
N GLU A 330 -29.25 -22.55 -18.69
CA GLU A 330 -28.55 -21.27 -18.65
C GLU A 330 -28.99 -20.29 -19.73
N GLU A 331 -30.01 -19.50 -19.37
CA GLU A 331 -30.15 -18.14 -19.85
C GLU A 331 -28.78 -17.46 -19.69
N GLU A 332 -28.14 -17.12 -20.81
CA GLU A 332 -27.11 -16.09 -20.78
C GLU A 332 -27.80 -14.81 -20.34
N GLU A 333 -27.61 -14.48 -19.07
CA GLU A 333 -27.89 -13.18 -18.50
C GLU A 333 -27.24 -12.13 -19.41
N ASP A 334 -28.10 -11.26 -19.92
CA ASP A 334 -27.77 -10.02 -20.60
C ASP A 334 -26.81 -9.21 -19.70
N VAL A 335 -25.50 -9.33 -19.95
CA VAL A 335 -24.48 -8.52 -19.27
C VAL A 335 -24.64 -7.10 -19.76
N LYS A 336 -25.54 -6.36 -19.12
CA LYS A 336 -25.57 -4.90 -19.14
C LYS A 336 -24.18 -4.42 -18.74
N MET A 337 -23.45 -3.92 -19.72
CA MET A 337 -22.25 -3.12 -19.52
C MET A 337 -22.61 -1.97 -18.58
N THR A 338 -22.01 -1.96 -17.40
CA THR A 338 -22.09 -0.86 -16.46
C THR A 338 -21.15 0.23 -16.96
N ASP A 339 -21.71 1.19 -17.70
CA ASP A 339 -21.07 2.50 -17.89
C ASP A 339 -21.06 3.20 -16.54
N ALA A 340 -19.86 3.38 -15.98
CA ALA A 340 -19.62 4.29 -14.87
C ALA A 340 -19.19 5.64 -15.46
N ASP A 341 -20.17 6.51 -15.73
CA ASP A 341 -19.96 7.94 -15.80
C ASP A 341 -20.93 8.60 -14.82
N ASP A 342 -20.35 9.18 -13.77
CA ASP A 342 -21.08 9.83 -12.68
C ASP A 342 -21.04 11.34 -12.94
N SER A 343 -22.03 11.84 -13.68
CA SER A 343 -22.34 13.27 -13.67
C SER A 343 -23.83 13.55 -13.94
N HIS A 344 -24.40 14.35 -13.05
CA HIS A 344 -25.63 15.17 -13.17
C HIS A 344 -27.01 14.59 -12.77
N ILE A 345 -27.39 14.89 -11.52
CA ILE A 345 -28.55 15.69 -11.07
C ILE A 345 -29.90 15.51 -11.81
N SER A 346 -30.79 14.81 -11.09
CA SER A 346 -32.25 14.94 -10.93
C SER A 346 -33.14 15.50 -12.05
N ARG A 347 -34.12 14.67 -12.47
CA ARG A 347 -35.55 15.06 -12.52
C ARG A 347 -36.50 13.87 -12.78
N GLU A 348 -37.76 14.08 -12.38
CA GLU A 348 -39.01 13.33 -12.64
C GLU A 348 -39.38 12.32 -11.54
N ALA A 349 -40.44 12.47 -10.75
CA ALA A 349 -41.85 12.89 -10.96
C ALA A 349 -42.69 11.88 -11.76
N ASP A 350 -43.36 11.01 -10.97
CA ASP A 350 -44.73 10.48 -11.08
C ASP A 350 -45.21 9.74 -12.34
N GLY A 351 -45.95 8.65 -12.09
CA GLY A 351 -47.12 8.32 -12.91
C GLY A 351 -47.26 6.88 -13.43
N GLU A 352 -47.94 6.07 -12.63
CA GLU A 352 -49.03 5.15 -13.01
C GLU A 352 -48.80 3.72 -13.54
N GLU A 353 -49.59 2.87 -12.88
CA GLU A 353 -49.93 1.46 -13.02
C GLU A 353 -50.45 1.05 -14.41
N THR A 354 -50.22 -0.22 -14.79
CA THR A 354 -51.31 -1.04 -15.33
C THR A 354 -51.04 -2.54 -15.15
N GLU A 355 -52.08 -3.25 -14.71
CA GLU A 355 -52.15 -4.66 -14.35
C GLU A 355 -52.26 -5.64 -15.56
N ASP A 356 -52.05 -6.92 -15.22
CA ASP A 356 -52.66 -8.17 -15.74
C ASP A 356 -52.27 -8.78 -17.10
N ASP A 357 -51.78 -10.04 -17.05
CA ASP A 357 -52.37 -11.21 -17.76
C ASP A 357 -51.76 -12.58 -17.30
N PRO A 358 -52.32 -13.78 -17.63
CA PRO A 358 -52.72 -14.74 -16.61
C PRO A 358 -52.12 -16.17 -16.76
N VAL A 359 -52.50 -17.00 -15.78
CA VAL A 359 -52.15 -18.40 -15.52
C VAL A 359 -52.27 -19.36 -16.73
N SER A 360 -51.17 -20.03 -17.07
CA SER A 360 -51.10 -21.09 -18.10
C SER A 360 -51.51 -22.48 -17.57
N THR A 361 -52.55 -23.06 -18.17
CA THR A 361 -53.15 -24.36 -17.84
C THR A 361 -52.42 -25.51 -18.56
N ARG A 362 -51.90 -26.49 -17.79
CA ARG A 362 -51.23 -27.71 -18.30
C ARG A 362 -52.22 -28.64 -19.04
N LYS A 363 -52.06 -28.83 -20.36
CA LYS A 363 -52.71 -29.92 -21.13
C LYS A 363 -51.77 -31.11 -21.33
N ARG A 364 -52.16 -32.27 -20.80
CA ARG A 364 -51.52 -33.59 -21.01
C ARG A 364 -51.68 -34.05 -22.48
N ARG A 365 -50.57 -34.37 -23.17
CA ARG A 365 -50.57 -35.02 -24.49
C ARG A 365 -50.60 -36.55 -24.37
N ARG A 366 -51.46 -37.21 -25.16
CA ARG A 366 -51.53 -38.68 -25.33
C ARG A 366 -50.35 -39.20 -26.16
N PRO A 367 -49.86 -40.44 -25.98
CA PRO A 367 -48.79 -41.00 -26.79
C PRO A 367 -49.31 -41.41 -28.18
N LEU A 368 -48.58 -41.01 -29.23
CA LEU A 368 -48.83 -41.38 -30.63
C LEU A 368 -48.41 -42.84 -30.88
N THR A 369 -49.19 -43.56 -31.70
CA THR A 369 -48.95 -44.97 -32.02
C THR A 369 -47.77 -45.14 -32.98
N ALA A 370 -47.05 -46.26 -32.87
CA ALA A 370 -45.80 -46.56 -33.60
C ALA A 370 -45.90 -46.46 -35.13
N LYS A 371 -47.11 -46.48 -35.70
CA LYS A 371 -47.37 -46.37 -37.14
C LYS A 371 -47.30 -44.92 -37.66
N GLN A 372 -47.53 -43.92 -36.80
CA GLN A 372 -47.39 -42.49 -37.16
C GLN A 372 -45.91 -42.05 -37.14
N ARG A 373 -45.12 -42.52 -36.18
CA ARG A 373 -43.66 -42.28 -36.12
C ARG A 373 -42.93 -42.74 -37.38
N LYS A 374 -43.26 -43.92 -37.91
CA LYS A 374 -42.67 -44.43 -39.16
C LYS A 374 -43.02 -43.58 -40.40
N ARG A 375 -44.21 -42.97 -40.45
CA ARG A 375 -44.61 -42.08 -41.56
C ARG A 375 -43.97 -40.69 -41.45
N GLU A 376 -43.73 -40.20 -40.24
CA GLU A 376 -43.01 -38.94 -40.00
C GLU A 376 -41.52 -39.10 -40.29
N GLU A 377 -40.90 -40.23 -39.90
CA GLU A 377 -39.51 -40.54 -40.26
C GLU A 377 -39.31 -40.72 -41.77
N GLU A 378 -40.26 -41.35 -42.47
CA GLU A 378 -40.16 -41.53 -43.92
C GLU A 378 -40.40 -40.21 -44.69
N LYS A 379 -41.26 -39.32 -44.18
CA LYS A 379 -41.41 -37.95 -44.70
C LYS A 379 -40.16 -37.11 -44.43
N ALA A 380 -39.60 -37.15 -43.22
CA ALA A 380 -38.36 -36.46 -42.87
C ALA A 380 -37.17 -36.97 -43.69
N ARG A 381 -37.13 -38.27 -44.02
CA ARG A 381 -36.10 -38.85 -44.89
C ARG A 381 -36.28 -38.42 -46.36
N LYS A 382 -37.52 -38.37 -46.87
CA LYS A 382 -37.84 -37.84 -48.21
C LYS A 382 -37.63 -36.32 -48.33
N GLU A 383 -37.79 -35.58 -47.25
CA GLU A 383 -37.48 -34.13 -47.18
C GLU A 383 -35.97 -33.88 -47.09
N LYS A 384 -35.21 -34.71 -46.35
CA LYS A 384 -33.74 -34.70 -46.37
C LYS A 384 -33.17 -35.05 -47.76
N GLU A 385 -33.72 -36.04 -48.44
CA GLU A 385 -33.34 -36.38 -49.82
C GLU A 385 -33.71 -35.29 -50.85
N LYS A 386 -34.74 -34.46 -50.57
CA LYS A 386 -35.08 -33.31 -51.41
C LYS A 386 -34.21 -32.09 -51.11
N ALA A 387 -33.78 -31.90 -49.86
CA ALA A 387 -32.81 -30.87 -49.47
C ALA A 387 -31.40 -31.15 -50.03
N GLU A 388 -30.97 -32.42 -50.09
CA GLU A 388 -29.71 -32.85 -50.72
C GLU A 388 -29.72 -32.74 -52.26
N LYS A 389 -30.89 -32.67 -52.90
CA LYS A 389 -31.03 -32.54 -54.36
C LYS A 389 -31.15 -31.10 -54.86
N THR A 390 -31.07 -30.11 -53.97
CA THR A 390 -30.85 -28.71 -54.37
C THR A 390 -29.35 -28.49 -54.54
N PRO A 391 -28.84 -28.25 -55.76
CA PRO A 391 -27.44 -27.94 -55.95
C PRO A 391 -27.17 -26.54 -55.38
N LYS A 392 -26.71 -26.46 -54.13
CA LYS A 392 -26.09 -25.23 -53.62
C LYS A 392 -24.87 -24.97 -54.48
N GLY A 393 -24.93 -23.97 -55.36
CA GLY A 393 -23.85 -23.66 -56.28
C GLY A 393 -22.51 -23.44 -55.52
N PRO A 394 -21.36 -23.78 -56.12
CA PRO A 394 -20.04 -23.64 -55.49
C PRO A 394 -19.71 -22.18 -55.06
N THR A 395 -20.43 -21.20 -55.59
CA THR A 395 -20.29 -19.77 -55.30
C THR A 395 -20.84 -19.36 -53.93
N GLN A 396 -21.99 -19.90 -53.50
CA GLN A 396 -22.59 -19.58 -52.18
C GLN A 396 -21.77 -20.18 -51.02
N SER A 397 -21.20 -21.37 -51.22
CA SER A 397 -20.30 -22.00 -50.24
C SER A 397 -19.01 -21.18 -50.04
N LYS A 398 -18.42 -20.65 -51.12
CA LYS A 398 -17.23 -19.78 -51.04
C LYS A 398 -17.53 -18.44 -50.36
N GLN A 399 -18.69 -17.83 -50.63
CA GLN A 399 -19.13 -16.60 -49.98
C GLN A 399 -19.37 -16.80 -48.48
N PHE A 400 -20.00 -17.92 -48.10
CA PHE A 400 -20.22 -18.27 -46.70
C PHE A 400 -18.91 -18.54 -45.95
N ILE A 401 -17.96 -19.27 -46.56
CA ILE A 401 -16.61 -19.48 -45.99
C ILE A 401 -15.87 -18.15 -45.83
N LYS A 402 -16.00 -17.23 -46.80
CA LYS A 402 -15.39 -15.89 -46.70
C LYS A 402 -16.01 -15.10 -45.54
N LEU A 403 -17.34 -15.12 -45.41
CA LEU A 403 -18.05 -14.45 -44.33
C LEU A 403 -17.63 -14.97 -42.95
N LEU A 404 -17.48 -16.29 -42.76
CA LEU A 404 -16.99 -16.87 -41.51
C LEU A 404 -15.57 -16.38 -41.18
N LYS A 405 -14.68 -16.29 -42.18
CA LYS A 405 -13.33 -15.75 -41.97
C LYS A 405 -13.36 -14.26 -41.63
N ASP A 406 -14.27 -13.49 -42.21
CA ASP A 406 -14.37 -12.06 -41.92
C ASP A 406 -15.00 -11.81 -40.54
N ILE A 407 -15.93 -12.66 -40.07
CA ILE A 407 -16.41 -12.69 -38.68
C ILE A 407 -15.26 -12.99 -37.72
N GLN A 408 -14.51 -14.07 -37.97
CA GLN A 408 -13.37 -14.44 -37.12
C GLN A 408 -12.34 -13.30 -37.03
N LYS A 409 -12.02 -12.66 -38.16
CA LYS A 409 -11.10 -11.50 -38.15
C LYS A 409 -11.63 -10.34 -37.33
N LYS A 410 -12.94 -10.10 -37.33
CA LYS A 410 -13.56 -9.02 -36.54
C LYS A 410 -13.61 -9.37 -35.06
N GLU A 411 -13.90 -10.63 -34.72
CA GLU A 411 -13.76 -11.16 -33.36
C GLU A 411 -12.31 -10.98 -32.85
N ASP A 412 -11.31 -11.31 -33.67
CA ASP A 412 -9.89 -11.13 -33.33
C ASP A 412 -9.52 -9.64 -33.13
N VAL A 413 -10.17 -8.72 -33.86
CA VAL A 413 -9.96 -7.27 -33.68
C VAL A 413 -10.63 -6.78 -32.40
N VAL A 414 -11.86 -7.22 -32.10
CA VAL A 414 -12.54 -6.89 -30.83
C VAL A 414 -11.70 -7.36 -29.65
N LYS A 415 -11.20 -8.61 -29.70
CA LYS A 415 -10.33 -9.18 -28.66
C LYS A 415 -9.07 -8.35 -28.45
N LYS A 416 -8.40 -7.91 -29.53
CA LYS A 416 -7.24 -7.01 -29.43
C LYS A 416 -7.60 -5.68 -28.79
N CYS A 417 -8.71 -5.06 -29.20
CA CYS A 417 -9.15 -3.81 -28.57
C CYS A 417 -9.42 -4.01 -27.07
N GLU A 418 -9.99 -5.15 -26.65
CA GLU A 418 -10.22 -5.46 -25.24
C GLU A 418 -8.92 -5.69 -24.46
N GLU A 419 -7.96 -6.41 -25.05
CA GLU A 419 -6.62 -6.60 -24.49
C GLU A 419 -5.90 -5.26 -24.29
N GLU A 420 -5.89 -4.38 -25.29
CA GLU A 420 -5.27 -3.05 -25.20
C GLU A 420 -5.99 -2.14 -24.19
N ILE A 421 -7.32 -2.20 -24.11
CA ILE A 421 -8.07 -1.47 -23.07
C ILE A 421 -7.68 -1.96 -21.68
N ALA A 422 -7.52 -3.28 -21.50
CA ALA A 422 -7.12 -3.85 -20.21
C ALA A 422 -5.69 -3.45 -19.80
N VAL A 423 -4.77 -3.32 -20.77
CA VAL A 423 -3.43 -2.78 -20.56
C VAL A 423 -3.50 -1.33 -20.09
N ILE A 424 -4.22 -0.47 -20.84
CA ILE A 424 -4.35 0.95 -20.49
C ILE A 424 -5.06 1.14 -19.14
N ASP A 425 -6.04 0.29 -18.81
CA ASP A 425 -6.69 0.30 -17.50
C ASP A 425 -5.73 -0.05 -16.36
N ASN A 426 -4.78 -0.95 -16.60
CA ASN A 426 -3.71 -1.25 -15.67
C ASN A 426 -2.71 -0.09 -15.55
N ASP A 427 -2.34 0.55 -16.65
CA ASP A 427 -1.41 1.68 -16.66
C ASP A 427 -2.01 2.92 -15.97
N LEU A 428 -3.32 3.15 -16.15
CA LEU A 428 -4.07 4.19 -15.42
C LEU A 428 -4.07 3.96 -13.91
N ARG A 429 -4.14 2.69 -13.49
CA ARG A 429 -4.09 2.29 -12.09
C ARG A 429 -2.70 2.51 -11.49
N GLU A 430 -1.65 2.17 -12.24
CA GLU A 430 -0.24 2.36 -11.84
C GLU A 430 0.10 3.84 -11.72
N ALA A 431 -0.37 4.67 -12.64
CA ALA A 431 -0.13 6.12 -12.60
C ALA A 431 -0.95 6.85 -11.52
N ASP A 432 -1.96 6.22 -10.91
CA ASP A 432 -2.75 6.81 -9.82
C ASP A 432 -2.01 6.73 -8.49
N CYS A 433 -1.00 7.58 -8.33
CA CYS A 433 -0.13 7.71 -7.15
C CYS A 433 -0.48 8.80 -6.10
N PRO A 434 -1.36 9.82 -6.32
CA PRO A 434 -1.54 10.89 -5.34
C PRO A 434 -2.09 10.45 -3.97
N ARG A 435 -2.83 9.33 -3.91
CA ARG A 435 -3.37 8.79 -2.67
C ARG A 435 -3.60 7.29 -2.77
N THR A 436 -3.19 6.56 -1.74
CA THR A 436 -3.51 5.14 -1.56
C THR A 436 -5.03 4.94 -1.47
N ARG A 437 -5.59 4.09 -2.33
CA ARG A 437 -7.03 3.85 -2.38
C ARG A 437 -7.42 2.65 -1.53
N VAL A 438 -8.42 2.84 -0.68
CA VAL A 438 -9.11 1.74 0.01
C VAL A 438 -9.92 0.90 -0.99
N LEU A 439 -10.02 -0.40 -0.74
CA LEU A 439 -11.01 -1.27 -1.39
C LEU A 439 -12.44 -0.89 -0.98
N GLY A 440 -12.61 -0.43 0.26
CA GLY A 440 -13.90 0.00 0.78
C GLY A 440 -13.99 -0.13 2.29
N LYS A 441 -15.21 0.01 2.81
CA LYS A 441 -15.54 -0.10 4.23
C LYS A 441 -16.61 -1.15 4.43
N ASP A 442 -16.61 -1.81 5.59
CA ASP A 442 -17.72 -2.66 6.03
C ASP A 442 -18.74 -1.88 6.87
N ARG A 443 -19.79 -2.58 7.34
CA ARG A 443 -20.84 -2.01 8.21
C ARG A 443 -20.34 -1.44 9.53
N PHE A 444 -19.14 -1.82 10.00
CA PHE A 444 -18.52 -1.31 11.23
C PHE A 444 -17.40 -0.31 10.92
N TRP A 445 -17.40 0.24 9.70
CA TRP A 445 -16.45 1.25 9.24
C TRP A 445 -14.98 0.80 9.27
N ASN A 446 -14.71 -0.51 9.36
CA ASN A 446 -13.36 -1.01 9.16
C ASN A 446 -12.97 -0.79 7.69
N ARG A 447 -11.76 -0.29 7.46
CA ARG A 447 -11.25 0.04 6.11
C ARG A 447 -10.39 -1.11 5.60
N TYR A 448 -10.67 -1.57 4.40
CA TYR A 448 -9.95 -2.66 3.76
C TYR A 448 -8.98 -2.07 2.73
N TYR A 449 -7.71 -2.44 2.83
CA TYR A 449 -6.64 -2.02 1.93
C TYR A 449 -6.04 -3.22 1.24
N TRP A 450 -5.74 -3.04 -0.03
CA TRP A 450 -4.84 -3.89 -0.80
C TRP A 450 -3.93 -2.92 -1.54
N PHE A 451 -2.67 -2.82 -1.13
CA PHE A 451 -1.82 -1.70 -1.53
C PHE A 451 -1.49 -1.72 -3.01
N GLU A 452 -1.44 -2.90 -3.62
CA GLU A 452 -1.28 -3.06 -5.05
C GLU A 452 -2.53 -2.64 -5.84
N ARG A 453 -3.56 -2.08 -5.20
CA ARG A 453 -4.74 -1.54 -5.89
C ARG A 453 -4.38 -0.33 -6.75
N ASN A 454 -3.38 0.50 -6.40
CA ASN A 454 -2.97 1.66 -7.20
C ASN A 454 -1.52 2.09 -6.93
N GLY A 455 -0.95 2.89 -7.82
CA GLY A 455 0.36 3.52 -7.63
C GLY A 455 1.58 2.60 -7.86
N MET A 456 1.38 1.30 -8.08
CA MET A 456 2.48 0.35 -8.30
C MET A 456 2.06 -0.90 -9.09
N PRO A 457 2.99 -1.61 -9.76
CA PRO A 457 2.72 -2.92 -10.36
C PRO A 457 2.32 -3.99 -9.33
N TYR A 458 1.49 -4.96 -9.71
CA TYR A 458 0.99 -6.00 -8.78
C TYR A 458 2.07 -6.88 -8.14
N GLY A 459 3.20 -7.07 -8.82
CA GLY A 459 4.32 -7.91 -8.37
C GLY A 459 5.58 -7.11 -8.02
N GLY A 460 5.50 -5.79 -7.92
CA GLY A 460 6.67 -4.90 -7.94
C GLY A 460 7.20 -4.68 -9.36
N LEU A 461 8.28 -3.91 -9.49
CA LEU A 461 8.89 -3.60 -10.78
C LEU A 461 9.35 -4.90 -11.48
N PRO A 462 9.02 -5.11 -12.77
CA PRO A 462 9.31 -6.37 -13.47
C PRO A 462 10.79 -6.75 -13.56
N ASP A 463 11.66 -5.75 -13.54
CA ASP A 463 13.12 -5.92 -13.64
C ASP A 463 13.82 -5.77 -12.28
N SER A 464 13.05 -5.71 -11.19
CA SER A 464 13.61 -5.59 -9.84
C SER A 464 14.34 -6.84 -9.35
N SER A 465 15.21 -6.64 -8.38
CA SER A 465 15.85 -7.70 -7.61
C SER A 465 14.84 -8.65 -6.93
N THR A 466 13.64 -8.17 -6.59
CA THR A 466 12.54 -8.98 -6.05
C THR A 466 11.52 -9.46 -7.07
N ALA A 467 11.72 -9.23 -8.37
CA ALA A 467 10.76 -9.61 -9.41
C ALA A 467 10.42 -11.11 -9.40
N SER A 468 11.35 -11.95 -8.92
CA SER A 468 11.14 -13.40 -8.77
C SER A 468 10.06 -13.77 -7.72
N ALA A 469 9.69 -12.85 -6.84
CA ALA A 469 8.63 -13.04 -5.85
C ALA A 469 7.23 -13.01 -6.48
N ASP A 470 7.02 -12.25 -7.57
CA ASP A 470 5.72 -12.09 -8.26
C ASP A 470 4.58 -11.60 -7.31
N TYR A 471 4.93 -10.86 -6.25
CA TYR A 471 4.01 -10.12 -5.37
C TYR A 471 4.73 -8.92 -4.74
N ALA A 472 3.97 -7.91 -4.28
CA ALA A 472 4.53 -6.77 -3.56
C ALA A 472 4.23 -6.84 -2.04
N ASN A 473 2.97 -6.69 -1.63
CA ASN A 473 2.53 -6.86 -0.24
C ASN A 473 1.84 -8.21 -0.04
N GLY A 474 0.89 -8.52 -0.91
CA GLY A 474 0.22 -9.82 -0.99
C GLY A 474 -0.84 -10.09 0.08
N LEU A 475 -1.26 -9.07 0.84
CA LEU A 475 -2.23 -9.21 1.93
C LEU A 475 -3.39 -8.21 1.79
N ILE A 476 -4.57 -8.56 2.33
CA ILE A 476 -5.64 -7.59 2.58
C ILE A 476 -5.48 -7.09 4.02
N TRP A 477 -5.23 -5.80 4.18
CA TRP A 477 -5.12 -5.14 5.48
C TRP A 477 -6.46 -4.55 5.90
N VAL A 478 -6.78 -4.66 7.18
CA VAL A 478 -8.02 -4.18 7.79
C VAL A 478 -7.66 -3.22 8.92
N GLN A 479 -7.95 -1.94 8.70
CA GLN A 479 -7.79 -0.87 9.69
C GLN A 479 -9.10 -0.65 10.43
N GLY A 480 -9.03 -0.41 11.73
CA GLY A 480 -10.20 -0.01 12.51
C GLY A 480 -10.79 1.36 12.10
N PRO A 481 -11.99 1.69 12.60
CA PRO A 481 -12.67 2.94 12.28
C PRO A 481 -11.93 4.14 12.90
N ASP A 482 -12.08 5.30 12.27
CA ASP A 482 -11.63 6.57 12.84
C ASP A 482 -12.48 6.98 14.05
N GLU A 483 -11.98 7.88 14.89
CA GLU A 483 -12.64 8.31 16.13
C GLU A 483 -14.05 8.85 15.89
N LEU A 484 -14.21 9.73 14.89
CA LEU A 484 -15.51 10.27 14.51
C LEU A 484 -16.46 9.19 13.98
N GLU A 485 -15.95 8.18 13.26
CA GLU A 485 -16.75 7.07 12.74
C GLU A 485 -17.18 6.14 13.87
N ARG A 486 -16.29 5.90 14.83
CA ARG A 486 -16.55 5.10 16.02
C ARG A 486 -17.65 5.73 16.88
N GLU A 487 -17.49 7.00 17.27
CA GLU A 487 -18.48 7.72 18.09
C GLU A 487 -19.81 7.93 17.35
N GLY A 488 -19.74 8.16 16.04
CA GLY A 488 -20.90 8.46 15.21
C GLY A 488 -21.76 7.25 14.81
N TYR A 489 -21.20 6.04 14.75
CA TYR A 489 -21.91 4.87 14.21
C TYR A 489 -21.85 3.62 15.09
N ILE A 490 -20.85 3.50 15.98
CA ILE A 490 -20.62 2.28 16.78
C ILE A 490 -20.94 2.56 18.24
N ASP A 491 -20.23 3.51 18.84
CA ASP A 491 -20.33 3.93 20.23
C ASP A 491 -21.38 5.04 20.39
N LEU A 492 -22.56 4.79 19.81
CA LEU A 492 -23.67 5.74 19.77
C LEU A 492 -24.09 6.16 21.20
N PRO A 493 -24.65 7.37 21.39
CA PRO A 493 -25.31 7.75 22.64
C PRO A 493 -26.41 6.76 23.05
N THR A 494 -26.63 6.61 24.35
CA THR A 494 -27.56 5.62 24.94
C THR A 494 -28.95 5.64 24.30
N GLU A 495 -29.49 6.83 24.00
CA GLU A 495 -30.81 6.98 23.38
C GLU A 495 -30.88 6.30 22.00
N LEU A 496 -29.87 6.52 21.16
CA LEU A 496 -29.79 5.91 19.82
C LEU A 496 -29.48 4.41 19.89
N GLN A 497 -28.69 3.98 20.89
CA GLN A 497 -28.49 2.55 21.14
C GLN A 497 -29.78 1.85 21.57
N ASP A 498 -30.61 2.49 22.40
CA ASP A 498 -31.89 1.96 22.83
C ASP A 498 -32.88 1.84 21.67
N GLU A 499 -32.91 2.83 20.76
CA GLU A 499 -33.69 2.74 19.51
C GLU A 499 -33.23 1.58 18.62
N TYR A 500 -31.91 1.40 18.48
CA TYR A 500 -31.32 0.31 17.72
C TYR A 500 -31.65 -1.05 18.35
N LYS A 501 -31.53 -1.13 19.68
CA LYS A 501 -31.88 -2.33 20.46
C LYS A 501 -33.37 -2.66 20.40
N ALA A 502 -34.24 -1.66 20.36
CA ALA A 502 -35.68 -1.88 20.17
C ALA A 502 -36.01 -2.49 18.78
N LYS A 503 -35.21 -2.18 17.75
CA LYS A 503 -35.39 -2.73 16.39
C LYS A 503 -34.76 -4.11 16.22
N PHE A 504 -33.56 -4.33 16.75
CA PHE A 504 -32.74 -5.50 16.43
C PHE A 504 -32.43 -6.41 17.63
N ASN A 505 -32.93 -6.10 18.83
CA ASN A 505 -32.71 -6.83 20.08
C ASN A 505 -31.23 -6.96 20.51
N MET A 506 -30.35 -6.09 20.02
CA MET A 506 -28.94 -6.01 20.38
C MET A 506 -28.42 -4.58 20.17
N THR A 507 -27.32 -4.20 20.79
CA THR A 507 -26.62 -2.93 20.50
C THR A 507 -25.68 -3.05 19.30
N VAL A 508 -25.20 -1.93 18.75
CA VAL A 508 -24.22 -1.95 17.65
C VAL A 508 -22.88 -2.61 18.07
N PRO A 509 -22.30 -2.32 19.25
CA PRO A 509 -21.09 -3.02 19.70
C PRO A 509 -21.29 -4.52 19.94
N GLU A 510 -22.47 -4.94 20.44
CA GLU A 510 -22.84 -6.36 20.56
C GLU A 510 -22.90 -7.02 19.18
N ARG A 511 -23.50 -6.35 18.19
CA ARG A 511 -23.55 -6.82 16.81
C ARG A 511 -22.14 -6.94 16.20
N LYS A 512 -21.27 -5.95 16.42
CA LYS A 512 -19.87 -5.98 15.97
C LYS A 512 -19.15 -7.21 16.49
N THR A 513 -19.24 -7.47 17.80
CA THR A 513 -18.62 -8.64 18.43
C THR A 513 -19.16 -9.96 17.85
N MET A 514 -20.48 -10.04 17.65
CA MET A 514 -21.13 -11.25 17.13
C MET A 514 -20.77 -11.52 15.66
N GLU A 515 -20.78 -10.48 14.80
CA GLU A 515 -20.56 -10.62 13.36
C GLU A 515 -19.09 -10.65 12.96
N GLU A 516 -18.18 -10.01 13.71
CA GLU A 516 -16.73 -10.07 13.45
C GLU A 516 -16.07 -11.34 14.00
N GLY A 517 -16.71 -12.05 14.93
CA GLY A 517 -16.22 -13.31 15.48
C GLY A 517 -15.09 -13.12 16.50
N ASP A 518 -14.04 -13.93 16.38
CA ASP A 518 -12.97 -14.02 17.39
C ASP A 518 -12.00 -12.83 17.39
N THR A 519 -11.99 -12.03 16.32
CA THR A 519 -11.01 -10.96 16.13
C THR A 519 -11.68 -9.67 15.70
N SER A 520 -11.21 -8.55 16.24
CA SER A 520 -11.76 -7.22 15.99
C SER A 520 -10.68 -6.14 16.05
N VAL A 521 -10.93 -5.03 15.37
CA VAL A 521 -10.17 -3.78 15.47
C VAL A 521 -11.13 -2.66 15.86
N PHE A 522 -10.65 -1.71 16.67
CA PHE A 522 -11.50 -0.75 17.38
C PHE A 522 -11.17 0.72 17.09
N ASN A 523 -9.98 1.02 16.55
CA ASN A 523 -9.58 2.38 16.22
C ASN A 523 -8.64 2.42 15.00
N ALA A 524 -8.39 3.62 14.46
CA ALA A 524 -7.59 3.84 13.27
C ALA A 524 -6.11 3.43 13.40
N TYR A 525 -5.60 3.25 14.62
CA TYR A 525 -4.22 2.82 14.89
C TYR A 525 -4.09 1.30 14.95
N GLN A 526 -5.21 0.56 14.89
CA GLN A 526 -5.22 -0.90 14.95
C GLN A 526 -5.40 -1.51 13.56
N TRP A 527 -4.53 -2.46 13.24
CA TRP A 527 -4.45 -3.13 11.96
C TRP A 527 -4.45 -4.64 12.14
N GLY A 528 -5.24 -5.34 11.33
CA GLY A 528 -5.12 -6.78 11.13
C GLY A 528 -5.07 -7.11 9.65
N TYR A 529 -4.87 -8.37 9.30
CA TYR A 529 -4.80 -8.78 7.90
C TYR A 529 -5.43 -10.14 7.62
N ILE A 530 -5.76 -10.36 6.35
CA ILE A 530 -6.22 -11.61 5.76
C ILE A 530 -5.15 -12.09 4.78
N SER A 531 -4.83 -13.38 4.82
CA SER A 531 -3.67 -13.96 4.09
C SER A 531 -3.98 -15.21 3.28
N GLU A 532 -5.15 -15.85 3.45
CA GLU A 532 -5.52 -17.03 2.68
C GLU A 532 -6.58 -16.71 1.62
N PRO A 533 -6.46 -17.22 0.38
CA PRO A 533 -7.45 -17.00 -0.68
C PRO A 533 -8.87 -17.42 -0.30
N GLU A 534 -9.02 -18.50 0.47
CA GLU A 534 -10.33 -18.99 0.92
C GLU A 534 -11.03 -17.99 1.84
N GLN A 535 -10.27 -17.27 2.67
CA GLN A 535 -10.81 -16.24 3.57
C GLN A 535 -11.32 -15.03 2.78
N VAL A 536 -10.74 -14.73 1.62
CA VAL A 536 -11.25 -13.66 0.73
C VAL A 536 -12.66 -14.02 0.23
N ASP A 537 -12.88 -15.29 -0.13
CA ASP A 537 -14.19 -15.79 -0.53
C ASP A 537 -15.23 -15.75 0.59
N GLU A 538 -14.81 -16.07 1.81
CA GLU A 538 -15.64 -15.95 3.01
C GLU A 538 -15.98 -14.49 3.32
N LEU A 539 -15.03 -13.57 3.18
CA LEU A 539 -15.26 -12.13 3.34
C LEU A 539 -16.31 -11.63 2.34
N ILE A 540 -16.17 -11.96 1.05
CA ILE A 540 -17.14 -11.57 0.00
C ILE A 540 -18.54 -12.12 0.30
N LYS A 541 -18.64 -13.30 0.91
CA LYS A 541 -19.91 -13.94 1.31
C LYS A 541 -20.53 -13.35 2.58
N TRP A 542 -19.72 -12.74 3.43
CA TRP A 542 -20.14 -12.07 4.67
C TRP A 542 -20.74 -10.69 4.40
N LEU A 543 -20.16 -9.94 3.45
CA LEU A 543 -20.68 -8.62 3.02
C LEU A 543 -22.10 -8.71 2.43
N ASP A 544 -22.98 -7.80 2.83
CA ASP A 544 -24.35 -7.70 2.34
C ASP A 544 -24.43 -6.77 1.12
N PRO A 545 -24.82 -7.27 -0.07
CA PRO A 545 -24.92 -6.46 -1.28
C PRO A 545 -26.03 -5.39 -1.23
N ARG A 546 -26.88 -5.38 -0.20
CA ARG A 546 -27.91 -4.35 0.01
C ARG A 546 -27.37 -3.13 0.77
N GLY A 547 -26.25 -3.27 1.47
CA GLY A 547 -25.61 -2.21 2.25
C GLY A 547 -24.94 -1.17 1.37
N PHE A 548 -24.86 0.08 1.82
CA PHE A 548 -24.26 1.16 1.06
C PHE A 548 -22.73 1.03 0.97
N ASN A 549 -22.06 0.82 2.09
CA ASN A 549 -20.60 0.65 2.16
C ASN A 549 -20.21 -0.74 1.66
N GLU A 550 -20.92 -1.78 2.11
CA GLU A 550 -20.59 -3.17 1.79
C GLU A 550 -20.75 -3.50 0.32
N LEU A 551 -21.74 -2.92 -0.38
CA LEU A 551 -21.88 -3.10 -1.83
C LEU A 551 -20.65 -2.58 -2.59
N LYS A 552 -20.08 -1.44 -2.17
CA LYS A 552 -18.88 -0.87 -2.80
C LYS A 552 -17.67 -1.77 -2.56
N LEU A 553 -17.43 -2.13 -1.30
CA LEU A 553 -16.32 -3.03 -0.94
C LEU A 553 -16.43 -4.38 -1.67
N ARG A 554 -17.62 -4.96 -1.72
CA ARG A 554 -17.86 -6.26 -2.36
C ARG A 554 -17.59 -6.21 -3.87
N LYS A 555 -17.97 -5.12 -4.56
CA LYS A 555 -17.66 -4.94 -5.99
C LYS A 555 -16.16 -4.90 -6.24
N GLU A 556 -15.42 -4.15 -5.44
CA GLU A 556 -13.96 -4.04 -5.55
C GLU A 556 -13.28 -5.39 -5.27
N LEU A 557 -13.68 -6.10 -4.22
CA LEU A 557 -13.16 -7.43 -3.91
C LEU A 557 -13.42 -8.45 -5.02
N LEU A 558 -14.59 -8.40 -5.68
CA LEU A 558 -14.85 -9.26 -6.84
C LEU A 558 -13.97 -8.90 -8.04
N ASN A 559 -13.77 -7.61 -8.30
CA ASN A 559 -12.97 -7.14 -9.43
C ASN A 559 -11.50 -7.56 -9.32
N TYR A 560 -10.96 -7.57 -8.10
CA TYR A 560 -9.56 -7.91 -7.83
C TYR A 560 -9.35 -9.32 -7.28
N LYS A 561 -10.41 -10.12 -7.13
CA LYS A 561 -10.38 -11.43 -6.46
C LYS A 561 -9.23 -12.33 -6.95
N GLU A 562 -9.16 -12.53 -8.27
CA GLU A 562 -8.17 -13.44 -8.87
C GLU A 562 -6.74 -12.94 -8.67
N LYS A 563 -6.53 -11.63 -8.75
CA LYS A 563 -5.21 -11.00 -8.56
C LYS A 563 -4.77 -11.07 -7.10
N ILE A 564 -5.68 -10.77 -6.17
CA ILE A 564 -5.43 -10.88 -4.73
C ILE A 564 -5.07 -12.34 -4.36
N ALA A 565 -5.86 -13.31 -4.82
CA ALA A 565 -5.61 -14.72 -4.57
C ALA A 565 -4.24 -15.16 -5.10
N LYS A 566 -3.90 -14.77 -6.35
CA LYS A 566 -2.58 -15.05 -6.94
C LYS A 566 -1.44 -14.46 -6.10
N ASN A 567 -1.56 -13.20 -5.65
CA ASN A 567 -0.53 -12.56 -4.84
C ASN A 567 -0.37 -13.26 -3.46
N MET A 568 -1.47 -13.68 -2.83
CA MET A 568 -1.43 -14.46 -1.58
C MET A 568 -0.73 -15.81 -1.76
N GLU A 569 -1.00 -16.51 -2.86
CA GLU A 569 -0.35 -17.78 -3.22
C GLU A 569 1.15 -17.58 -3.49
N ASN A 570 1.51 -16.56 -4.27
CA ASN A 570 2.89 -16.20 -4.56
C ASN A 570 3.67 -15.84 -3.28
N ARG A 571 3.08 -15.05 -2.39
CA ARG A 571 3.65 -14.74 -1.07
C ARG A 571 3.90 -16.01 -0.27
N LYS A 572 2.92 -16.91 -0.18
CA LYS A 572 3.07 -18.19 0.53
C LYS A 572 4.18 -19.06 -0.06
N ALA A 573 4.30 -19.10 -1.39
CA ALA A 573 5.38 -19.82 -2.07
C ALA A 573 6.76 -19.20 -1.80
N TYR A 574 6.86 -17.86 -1.85
CA TYR A 574 8.11 -17.15 -1.60
C TYR A 574 8.62 -17.36 -0.17
N LEU A 575 7.75 -17.25 0.83
CA LEU A 575 8.11 -17.41 2.24
C LEU A 575 8.45 -18.87 2.60
N SER A 576 7.72 -19.85 2.06
CA SER A 576 7.98 -21.27 2.35
C SER A 576 9.30 -21.77 1.77
N ASN A 577 9.79 -21.16 0.69
CA ASN A 577 11.10 -21.50 0.13
C ASN A 577 12.24 -21.19 1.11
N GLU A 578 12.12 -20.13 1.92
CA GLU A 578 13.13 -19.80 2.93
C GLU A 578 13.17 -20.85 4.05
N ASP A 579 12.01 -21.21 4.61
CA ASP A 579 11.90 -22.23 5.65
C ASP A 579 12.54 -23.55 5.22
N GLU A 580 12.40 -23.93 3.95
CA GLU A 580 13.01 -25.13 3.39
C GLU A 580 14.54 -24.99 3.20
N THR A 581 15.03 -23.82 2.78
CA THR A 581 16.48 -23.56 2.72
C THR A 581 17.11 -23.53 4.11
N GLU A 582 16.50 -22.86 5.08
CA GLU A 582 16.99 -22.83 6.46
C GLU A 582 17.02 -24.23 7.08
N LYS A 583 15.94 -25.02 6.92
CA LYS A 583 15.91 -26.43 7.37
C LYS A 583 16.98 -27.28 6.71
N LYS A 584 17.23 -27.09 5.41
CA LYS A 584 18.31 -27.80 4.69
C LYS A 584 19.67 -27.40 5.23
N GLU A 585 19.93 -26.12 5.43
CA GLU A 585 21.19 -25.64 5.98
C GLU A 585 21.41 -26.12 7.42
N GLU A 586 20.39 -26.08 8.28
CA GLU A 586 20.45 -26.65 9.63
C GLU A 586 20.74 -28.16 9.60
N SER A 587 20.14 -28.89 8.65
CA SER A 587 20.39 -30.33 8.49
C SER A 587 21.84 -30.61 8.06
N HIS A 588 22.42 -29.79 7.16
CA HIS A 588 23.82 -29.85 6.77
C HIS A 588 24.75 -29.48 7.94
N LYS A 589 24.37 -28.51 8.78
CA LYS A 589 25.09 -28.12 10.00
C LYS A 589 25.13 -29.26 11.04
N ARG A 590 24.06 -30.05 11.19
CA ARG A 590 24.04 -31.22 12.09
C ARG A 590 24.94 -32.37 11.61
N MET A 591 25.23 -32.47 10.31
CA MET A 591 26.13 -33.48 9.75
C MET A 591 27.61 -33.08 9.77
N SER A 592 27.93 -31.80 9.98
CA SER A 592 29.31 -31.29 10.00
C SER A 592 29.81 -31.03 11.43
N THR A 593 30.13 -32.10 12.15
CA THR A 593 30.79 -32.04 13.47
C THR A 593 32.29 -32.28 13.33
N ARG A 594 33.03 -31.29 12.79
CA ARG A 594 34.49 -31.19 13.00
C ARG A 594 34.88 -29.79 13.45
N ILE A 595 35.34 -29.76 14.69
CA ILE A 595 36.00 -28.70 15.47
C ILE A 595 36.64 -27.63 14.58
N ARG A 596 36.02 -26.44 14.54
CA ARG A 596 36.65 -25.17 14.21
C ARG A 596 35.89 -24.10 14.99
N ASP A 597 36.61 -23.25 15.72
CA ASP A 597 36.04 -22.16 16.52
C ASP A 597 35.02 -21.38 15.70
N LYS A 598 33.75 -21.47 16.08
CA LYS A 598 32.64 -20.85 15.36
C LYS A 598 32.58 -19.38 15.74
N THR A 599 33.10 -18.53 14.86
CA THR A 599 32.51 -17.20 14.66
C THR A 599 30.99 -17.41 14.47
N PRO A 600 30.10 -16.68 15.17
CA PRO A 600 28.67 -16.82 14.93
C PRO A 600 28.39 -16.60 13.44
N GLU A 601 27.92 -17.65 12.75
CA GLU A 601 27.54 -17.55 11.34
C GLU A 601 26.33 -16.64 11.23
N ILE A 602 26.42 -15.63 10.36
CA ILE A 602 25.36 -14.66 10.09
C ILE A 602 24.11 -15.44 9.62
N PRO A 603 22.92 -15.19 10.21
CA PRO A 603 21.68 -15.81 9.74
C PRO A 603 21.40 -15.45 8.28
N HIS A 604 20.89 -16.40 7.51
CA HIS A 604 20.63 -16.22 6.09
C HIS A 604 19.28 -15.51 5.89
N TYR A 605 19.27 -14.18 5.94
CA TYR A 605 18.06 -13.38 5.68
C TYR A 605 17.81 -13.16 4.18
N ARG A 606 16.56 -13.25 3.70
CA ARG A 606 16.19 -12.95 2.29
C ARG A 606 16.55 -11.54 1.87
N CYS A 607 16.35 -10.56 2.76
CA CYS A 607 16.63 -9.16 2.48
C CYS A 607 18.09 -8.88 2.08
N LEU A 608 19.03 -9.76 2.44
CA LEU A 608 20.44 -9.67 2.03
C LEU A 608 20.67 -9.93 0.53
N LYS A 609 19.68 -10.51 -0.17
CA LYS A 609 19.74 -10.73 -1.62
C LYS A 609 19.26 -9.52 -2.42
N TRP A 610 18.62 -8.55 -1.77
CA TRP A 610 18.15 -7.36 -2.44
C TRP A 610 19.33 -6.47 -2.82
N GLU A 611 19.32 -6.00 -4.06
CA GLU A 611 20.31 -5.06 -4.58
C GLU A 611 19.55 -3.91 -5.26
N ASN A 612 19.97 -2.66 -5.00
CA ASN A 612 19.41 -1.49 -5.64
C ASN A 612 19.88 -1.36 -7.10
N THR A 613 19.31 -2.17 -7.97
CA THR A 613 19.64 -2.19 -9.40
C THR A 613 19.31 -0.84 -10.07
N THR A 614 18.18 -0.22 -9.71
CA THR A 614 17.75 1.10 -10.19
C THR A 614 18.82 2.17 -9.96
N ALA A 615 19.36 2.29 -8.74
CA ALA A 615 20.43 3.24 -8.45
C ALA A 615 21.71 2.95 -9.25
N LEU A 616 22.08 1.68 -9.38
CA LEU A 616 23.26 1.29 -10.16
C LEU A 616 23.11 1.62 -11.66
N GLU A 617 21.90 1.50 -12.21
CA GLU A 617 21.63 1.78 -13.62
C GLU A 617 21.53 3.29 -13.89
N GLU A 618 20.80 4.02 -13.05
CA GLU A 618 20.51 5.44 -13.26
C GLU A 618 21.60 6.38 -12.71
N LEU A 619 22.13 6.09 -11.50
CA LEU A 619 23.16 6.90 -10.85
C LEU A 619 24.57 6.37 -11.12
N GLY A 620 24.70 5.06 -11.38
CA GLY A 620 25.99 4.40 -11.56
C GLY A 620 26.69 4.00 -10.25
N HIS A 621 26.04 4.19 -9.11
CA HIS A 621 26.51 3.85 -7.75
C HIS A 621 25.32 3.74 -6.79
N LEU A 622 25.54 3.18 -5.60
CA LEU A 622 24.52 3.10 -4.55
C LEU A 622 24.27 4.44 -3.86
N HIS A 623 23.13 4.61 -3.22
CA HIS A 623 22.82 5.84 -2.51
C HIS A 623 23.77 6.13 -1.35
N SER A 624 24.10 5.09 -0.61
CA SER A 624 25.03 5.05 0.52
C SER A 624 26.50 5.31 0.13
N ASP A 625 26.84 5.07 -1.14
CA ASP A 625 28.18 5.31 -1.67
C ASP A 625 28.38 6.78 -2.08
N PRO A 626 29.61 7.32 -1.94
CA PRO A 626 29.92 8.67 -2.41
C PRO A 626 29.82 8.73 -3.95
N PRO A 627 29.39 9.88 -4.50
CA PRO A 627 29.25 10.02 -5.94
C PRO A 627 30.59 9.80 -6.65
N PRO A 628 30.63 9.08 -7.78
CA PRO A 628 31.86 8.81 -8.49
C PRO A 628 32.50 10.11 -8.96
N PRO A 629 33.84 10.21 -8.97
CA PRO A 629 34.53 11.42 -9.38
C PRO A 629 34.12 11.81 -10.81
N PRO A 630 33.96 13.12 -11.10
CA PRO A 630 33.46 13.59 -12.37
C PRO A 630 34.35 13.07 -13.51
N ARG A 631 33.81 12.14 -14.31
CA ARG A 631 34.55 11.53 -15.41
C ARG A 631 34.87 12.58 -16.48
N SER A 632 36.11 12.56 -16.98
CA SER A 632 36.53 13.50 -18.03
C SER A 632 35.59 13.45 -19.26
N ARG A 633 35.21 14.63 -19.76
CA ARG A 633 34.28 14.92 -20.89
C ARG A 633 34.45 14.09 -22.18
N LYS A 634 35.54 13.33 -22.33
CA LYS A 634 35.80 12.44 -23.48
C LYS A 634 35.11 11.08 -23.36
N GLN A 635 34.87 10.58 -22.14
CA GLN A 635 34.17 9.30 -21.94
C GLN A 635 32.65 9.47 -21.91
N SER A 636 32.13 10.63 -21.48
CA SER A 636 30.68 10.91 -21.49
C SER A 636 30.11 10.88 -22.90
N ARG A 637 30.77 11.52 -23.87
CA ARG A 637 30.35 11.50 -25.29
C ARG A 637 30.33 10.11 -25.91
N LYS A 638 31.17 9.17 -25.43
CA LYS A 638 31.19 7.80 -25.96
C LYS A 638 30.05 6.94 -25.37
N ARG A 639 29.53 7.32 -24.19
CA ARG A 639 28.40 6.66 -23.52
C ARG A 639 27.06 7.30 -23.93
N GLU A 640 27.00 8.63 -24.08
CA GLU A 640 25.88 9.33 -24.73
C GLU A 640 25.68 8.84 -26.17
N ALA A 641 26.75 8.70 -26.97
CA ALA A 641 26.64 8.11 -28.31
C ALA A 641 26.27 6.62 -28.31
N ALA A 642 26.38 5.93 -27.16
CA ALA A 642 25.91 4.55 -26.98
C ALA A 642 24.46 4.48 -26.46
N HIS A 643 23.99 5.51 -25.75
CA HIS A 643 22.60 5.69 -25.30
C HIS A 643 21.71 6.39 -26.36
N GLU A 644 22.28 7.17 -27.28
CA GLU A 644 21.59 7.76 -28.45
C GLU A 644 21.52 6.78 -29.64
N ALA A 645 22.11 5.59 -29.54
CA ALA A 645 21.73 4.51 -30.44
C ALA A 645 20.26 4.19 -30.14
N PRO A 646 19.37 4.15 -31.14
CA PRO A 646 17.96 3.90 -30.89
C PRO A 646 17.85 2.60 -30.11
N ALA A 647 17.25 2.68 -28.91
CA ALA A 647 16.83 1.51 -28.17
C ALA A 647 16.18 0.55 -29.20
N PRO A 648 16.55 -0.73 -29.24
CA PRO A 648 15.88 -1.67 -30.12
C PRO A 648 14.40 -1.56 -29.75
N ALA A 649 13.60 -1.07 -30.71
CA ALA A 649 12.18 -0.80 -30.54
C ALA A 649 11.60 -1.82 -29.57
N ALA A 650 11.06 -1.33 -28.44
CA ALA A 650 10.41 -2.14 -27.44
C ALA A 650 9.65 -3.21 -28.19
N LYS A 651 10.15 -4.46 -28.10
CA LYS A 651 9.46 -5.57 -28.72
C LYS A 651 8.19 -5.66 -27.91
N SER A 652 7.13 -5.06 -28.44
CA SER A 652 5.81 -5.65 -28.50
C SER A 652 6.01 -7.16 -28.68
N ARG A 653 6.12 -7.83 -27.54
CA ARG A 653 6.12 -9.27 -27.43
C ARG A 653 4.90 -9.54 -26.59
N ARG A 654 3.80 -9.71 -27.33
CA ARG A 654 2.79 -10.73 -27.08
C ARG A 654 3.12 -11.55 -25.84
N ARG A 655 2.39 -11.30 -24.77
CA ARG A 655 1.63 -12.37 -24.15
C ARG A 655 0.18 -11.95 -24.06
#